data_AF-A0AAW2NC78-F1
#
_entry.id   AF-A0AAW2NC78-F1
#
_cell.length_a   1.000
_cell.length_b   1.000
_cell.length_c   1.000
_cell.angle_alpha   90.00
_cell.angle_beta   90.00
_cell.angle_gamma   90.00
#
_symmetry.space_group_name_H-M   'P 1'
#
loop_
_entity.id
_entity.type
_entity.pdbx_description
1 polymer ?
#
loop_
_entity_poly.entity_id
_entity_poly.type
_entity_poly.pdbx_seq_one_letter_code
_entity_poly.pdbx_strand_id
1 'polypeptide(L)'
;MTSSCMAMAISDFYSAHPNYTTRLRPHIRHAESFLDADFAVLELLKHEQVHGVIGPQHSTEEKFVTELGQKVHVPIISFTARTLVLPDTENHYFVRTAIDDAVQTRALAAICKGFQWAEVVILYEETGYGCRFISHLSKALQDVEIGQVHLVAVPTSAKNSHLRKELSMLNEKKTGVFLVHMNPSLGFRLFALAQKVGMMSEGYSWIITDSVSNFLNSMDSVTRVSMEGVVGIRPYVPYSDNLEKFKERWTRNSMVQNKNRGQVVDLNAYGLWAYDTITALAIAVEKIGPVNSSSLYAKIAKNGTKHGDLRISTFGPRLLRELSSTKFRGLSGDFELVDGKLKPSAFEIFNVIGTGERRVGFWTTDGGIRRQIINSSDHDQAKTYSTSTAELKNIVWPGDLTSQPKGWLPSILRIGVPWKSGYKEFVSVTDIDPATNRTHNPTGFAIDIFNETLKFLPFKIKYEFYCYNETNNDKWTYDDMLHGIPRDFDMVVGDTTIWAPRASYVDFSLPYSESGVVLVVRNKKAFDMWIFTKPLRWDLWLAIGLACIFMGIVIWILERPVTNNPITPGEESVVKTETEQPGMNYLAPITVLAFPERNMVTNKWSLFVLVCWLFMAFILMQSFTANLSAILTVDQLKFAFSEDYYLGYQEFSFIEKFLTEDLNINKSRLKGYSSVEGFHDAMSRGSKNGGIDAIFDEIPYVKLLMNRYDSQYKWSGQFTEQMVLAL
;
A
#
# COMPACT_ATOMS: atom_id res chain seq x y z
N MET A 1 -32.34 15.29 -29.44
CA MET A 1 -33.08 14.43 -28.49
C MET A 1 -33.70 15.24 -27.34
N THR A 2 -32.90 15.86 -26.47
CA THR A 2 -33.37 16.61 -25.28
C THR A 2 -34.37 17.72 -25.63
N SER A 3 -34.09 18.53 -26.66
CA SER A 3 -35.03 19.56 -27.16
C SER A 3 -36.40 18.99 -27.55
N SER A 4 -36.42 17.86 -28.27
CA SER A 4 -37.66 17.17 -28.64
C SER A 4 -38.40 16.61 -27.41
N CYS A 5 -37.69 16.08 -26.41
CA CYS A 5 -38.29 15.60 -25.16
C CYS A 5 -38.94 16.76 -24.38
N MET A 6 -38.26 17.91 -24.30
CA MET A 6 -38.80 19.11 -23.65
C MET A 6 -40.06 19.62 -24.38
N ALA A 7 -40.04 19.66 -25.71
CA ALA A 7 -41.21 20.07 -26.49
C ALA A 7 -42.41 19.12 -26.30
N MET A 8 -42.15 17.81 -26.26
CA MET A 8 -43.18 16.81 -25.96
C MET A 8 -43.73 16.98 -24.55
N ALA A 9 -42.88 17.25 -23.54
CA ALA A 9 -43.33 17.50 -22.17
C ALA A 9 -44.27 18.70 -22.07
N ILE A 10 -43.95 19.83 -22.72
CA ILE A 10 -44.82 21.01 -22.76
C ILE A 10 -46.17 20.64 -23.39
N SER A 11 -46.15 19.96 -24.54
CA SER A 11 -47.37 19.58 -25.25
C SER A 11 -48.23 18.62 -24.44
N ASP A 12 -47.61 17.60 -23.85
CA ASP A 12 -48.31 16.57 -23.06
C ASP A 12 -48.94 17.19 -21.81
N PHE A 13 -48.18 18.00 -21.07
CA PHE A 13 -48.63 18.63 -19.84
C PHE A 13 -49.85 19.54 -20.07
N TYR A 14 -49.79 20.42 -21.07
CA TYR A 14 -50.90 21.34 -21.33
C TYR A 14 -52.09 20.69 -22.06
N SER A 15 -51.88 19.59 -22.79
CA SER A 15 -53.01 18.80 -23.32
C SER A 15 -53.78 18.09 -22.20
N ALA A 16 -53.07 17.61 -21.18
CA ALA A 16 -53.68 16.98 -20.01
C ALA A 16 -54.39 17.99 -19.08
N HIS A 17 -53.99 19.27 -19.14
CA HIS A 17 -54.53 20.34 -18.30
C HIS A 17 -55.03 21.54 -19.13
N PRO A 18 -56.11 21.38 -19.92
CA PRO A 18 -56.60 22.43 -20.81
C PRO A 18 -57.07 23.69 -20.06
N ASN A 19 -57.51 23.53 -18.80
CA ASN A 19 -58.05 24.60 -17.97
C ASN A 19 -56.99 25.48 -17.28
N TYR A 20 -55.71 25.11 -17.36
CA TYR A 20 -54.63 25.90 -16.76
C TYR A 20 -54.46 27.24 -17.47
N THR A 21 -54.13 28.27 -16.71
CA THR A 21 -54.06 29.66 -17.22
C THR A 21 -52.64 30.10 -17.54
N THR A 22 -51.62 29.40 -17.01
CA THR A 22 -50.22 29.70 -17.29
C THR A 22 -49.67 28.85 -18.44
N ARG A 23 -48.67 29.37 -19.17
CA ARG A 23 -47.99 28.63 -20.27
C ARG A 23 -46.49 28.86 -20.22
N LEU A 24 -45.72 27.77 -20.31
CA LEU A 24 -44.28 27.83 -20.54
C LEU A 24 -44.00 28.22 -21.99
N ARG A 25 -43.22 29.29 -22.19
CA ARG A 25 -42.73 29.72 -23.49
C ARG A 25 -41.22 29.51 -23.55
N PRO A 26 -40.70 28.49 -24.27
CA PRO A 26 -39.27 28.25 -24.35
C PRO A 26 -38.61 29.27 -25.30
N HIS A 27 -37.50 29.87 -24.87
CA HIS A 27 -36.61 30.68 -25.70
C HIS A 27 -35.30 29.92 -25.85
N ILE A 28 -35.00 29.42 -27.05
CA ILE A 28 -33.84 28.57 -27.31
C ILE A 28 -32.72 29.41 -27.91
N ARG A 29 -31.50 29.25 -27.38
CA ARG A 29 -30.26 29.75 -27.96
C ARG A 29 -29.32 28.56 -28.16
N HIS A 30 -28.60 28.55 -29.28
CA HIS A 30 -27.60 27.53 -29.60
C HIS A 30 -26.22 28.13 -29.34
N ALA A 31 -25.37 27.40 -28.62
CA ALA A 31 -24.00 27.77 -28.32
C ALA A 31 -23.08 26.63 -28.75
N GLU A 32 -21.96 26.97 -29.39
CA GLU A 32 -20.95 26.00 -29.84
C GLU A 32 -19.72 25.99 -28.91
N SER A 33 -19.46 27.09 -28.19
CA SER A 33 -18.39 27.19 -27.20
C SER A 33 -18.91 27.62 -25.82
N PHE A 34 -18.07 27.39 -24.80
CA PHE A 34 -18.31 27.82 -23.42
C PHE A 34 -18.63 29.33 -23.33
N LEU A 35 -17.88 30.16 -24.05
CA LEU A 35 -18.09 31.61 -24.07
C LEU A 35 -19.43 31.97 -24.72
N ASP A 36 -19.79 31.28 -25.80
CA ASP A 36 -21.08 31.52 -26.47
C ASP A 36 -22.26 31.16 -25.57
N ALA A 37 -22.12 30.13 -24.73
CA ALA A 37 -23.13 29.74 -23.76
C ALA A 37 -23.34 30.82 -22.70
N ASP A 38 -22.25 31.36 -22.15
CA ASP A 38 -22.29 32.46 -21.18
C ASP A 38 -22.94 33.72 -21.76
N PHE A 39 -22.58 34.09 -23.01
CA PHE A 39 -23.20 35.20 -23.71
C PHE A 39 -24.67 34.96 -24.03
N ALA A 40 -25.04 33.74 -24.44
CA ALA A 40 -26.42 33.38 -24.70
C ALA A 40 -27.30 33.49 -23.44
N VAL A 41 -26.81 33.05 -22.28
CA VAL A 41 -27.51 33.23 -21.00
C VAL A 41 -27.67 34.71 -20.66
N LEU A 42 -26.60 35.50 -20.83
CA LEU A 42 -26.66 36.94 -20.60
C LEU A 42 -27.69 37.62 -21.51
N GLU A 43 -27.76 37.21 -22.78
CA GLU A 43 -28.73 37.72 -23.75
C GLU A 43 -30.17 37.36 -23.35
N LEU A 44 -30.41 36.10 -22.94
CA LEU A 44 -31.71 35.64 -22.46
C LEU A 44 -32.18 36.42 -21.21
N LEU A 45 -31.28 36.69 -20.28
CA LEU A 45 -31.61 37.44 -19.06
C LEU A 45 -31.84 38.93 -19.33
N LYS A 46 -31.06 39.52 -20.24
CA LYS A 46 -31.10 40.96 -20.53
C LYS A 46 -32.21 41.35 -21.51
N HIS A 47 -32.32 40.63 -22.62
CA HIS A 47 -33.19 41.01 -23.74
C HIS A 47 -34.55 40.29 -23.70
N GLU A 48 -34.53 38.98 -23.45
CA GLU A 48 -35.75 38.15 -23.44
C GLU A 48 -36.45 38.14 -22.07
N GLN A 49 -35.76 38.61 -21.02
CA GLN A 49 -36.28 38.71 -19.65
C GLN A 49 -36.86 37.38 -19.12
N VAL A 50 -36.12 36.29 -19.34
CA VAL A 50 -36.56 34.95 -18.94
C VAL A 50 -36.70 34.81 -17.41
N HIS A 51 -37.67 33.99 -16.98
CA HIS A 51 -38.00 33.76 -15.57
C HIS A 51 -37.23 32.60 -14.93
N GLY A 52 -36.59 31.77 -15.75
CA GLY A 52 -35.75 30.64 -15.39
C GLY A 52 -34.94 30.23 -16.60
N VAL A 53 -33.74 29.69 -16.37
CA VAL A 53 -32.83 29.24 -17.43
C VAL A 53 -32.65 27.74 -17.31
N ILE A 54 -32.78 27.01 -18.42
CA ILE A 54 -32.50 25.58 -18.47
C ILE A 54 -31.15 25.37 -19.15
N GLY A 55 -30.19 24.80 -18.42
CA GLY A 55 -28.81 24.64 -18.84
C GLY A 55 -27.84 25.11 -17.74
N PRO A 56 -26.53 25.19 -18.04
CA PRO A 56 -25.87 24.78 -19.27
C PRO A 56 -25.86 23.25 -19.48
N GLN A 57 -25.57 22.81 -20.71
CA GLN A 57 -25.44 21.37 -21.02
C GLN A 57 -24.10 20.79 -20.54
N HIS A 58 -23.06 21.63 -20.43
CA HIS A 58 -21.74 21.25 -19.96
C HIS A 58 -21.43 21.84 -18.58
N SER A 59 -20.77 21.06 -17.72
CA SER A 59 -20.52 21.45 -16.33
C SER A 59 -19.42 22.49 -16.14
N THR A 60 -18.63 22.76 -17.18
CA THR A 60 -17.63 23.83 -17.17
C THR A 60 -18.29 25.21 -17.13
N GLU A 61 -19.43 25.39 -17.80
CA GLU A 61 -20.23 26.63 -17.95
C GLU A 61 -21.00 27.02 -16.67
N GLU A 62 -21.08 26.12 -15.69
CA GLU A 62 -21.98 26.28 -14.55
C GLU A 62 -21.61 27.45 -13.63
N LYS A 63 -20.33 27.76 -13.42
CA LYS A 63 -19.92 28.75 -12.41
C LYS A 63 -20.41 30.16 -12.75
N PHE A 64 -20.15 30.62 -13.97
CA PHE A 64 -20.54 31.98 -14.39
C PHE A 64 -22.07 32.12 -14.47
N VAL A 65 -22.73 31.15 -15.11
CA VAL A 65 -24.20 31.14 -15.25
C VAL A 65 -24.90 31.13 -13.88
N THR A 66 -24.35 30.37 -12.94
CA THR A 66 -24.84 30.31 -11.55
C THR A 66 -24.70 31.65 -10.83
N GLU A 67 -23.50 32.24 -10.82
CA GLU A 67 -23.25 33.53 -10.17
C GLU A 67 -24.13 34.63 -10.78
N LEU A 68 -24.32 34.59 -12.11
CA LEU A 68 -25.20 35.51 -12.82
C LEU A 68 -26.66 35.32 -12.40
N GLY A 69 -27.16 34.09 -12.38
CA GLY A 69 -28.52 33.75 -11.92
C GLY A 69 -28.78 34.19 -10.48
N GLN A 70 -27.81 33.96 -9.59
CA GLN A 70 -27.87 34.43 -8.20
C GLN A 70 -27.92 35.96 -8.09
N LYS A 71 -27.14 36.68 -8.91
CA LYS A 71 -27.14 38.14 -8.92
C LYS A 71 -28.47 38.74 -9.37
N VAL A 72 -29.18 38.08 -10.28
CA VAL A 72 -30.47 38.56 -10.80
C VAL A 72 -31.68 37.84 -10.21
N HIS A 73 -31.48 36.94 -9.25
CA HIS A 73 -32.49 36.08 -8.64
C HIS A 73 -33.31 35.25 -9.65
N VAL A 74 -32.67 34.74 -10.70
CA VAL A 74 -33.29 33.85 -11.69
C VAL A 74 -32.76 32.43 -11.48
N PRO A 75 -33.62 31.42 -11.26
CA PRO A 75 -33.18 30.05 -11.06
C PRO A 75 -32.58 29.47 -12.35
N ILE A 76 -31.43 28.82 -12.19
CA ILE A 76 -30.73 28.05 -13.21
C ILE A 76 -31.01 26.57 -12.93
N ILE A 77 -31.58 25.86 -13.90
CA ILE A 77 -32.02 24.49 -13.74
C ILE A 77 -31.28 23.62 -14.74
N SER A 78 -30.55 22.63 -14.27
CA SER A 78 -29.82 21.71 -15.15
C SER A 78 -30.26 20.26 -14.93
N PHE A 79 -30.48 19.57 -16.04
CA PHE A 79 -30.76 18.13 -16.11
C PHE A 79 -29.55 17.32 -16.63
N THR A 80 -28.41 17.99 -16.83
CA THR A 80 -27.14 17.37 -17.27
C THR A 80 -26.00 17.61 -16.28
N ALA A 81 -26.09 18.65 -15.44
CA ALA A 81 -25.14 18.95 -14.37
C ALA A 81 -25.16 17.88 -13.28
N ARG A 82 -24.04 17.18 -13.09
CA ARG A 82 -23.92 16.09 -12.12
C ARG A 82 -22.93 16.33 -10.98
N THR A 83 -21.99 17.28 -11.13
CA THR A 83 -21.03 17.68 -10.09
C THR A 83 -21.04 19.20 -9.96
N LEU A 84 -21.17 19.74 -8.73
CA LEU A 84 -21.15 21.19 -8.50
C LEU A 84 -19.72 21.75 -8.52
N VAL A 85 -19.55 22.95 -9.08
CA VAL A 85 -18.29 23.71 -9.04
C VAL A 85 -18.10 24.48 -7.72
N LEU A 86 -19.19 24.72 -6.97
CA LEU A 86 -19.23 25.53 -5.76
C LEU A 86 -19.69 24.70 -4.54
N PRO A 87 -19.41 25.13 -3.30
CA PRO A 87 -19.98 24.52 -2.10
C PRO A 87 -21.52 24.66 -2.07
N ASP A 88 -22.24 23.60 -1.67
CA ASP A 88 -23.71 23.60 -1.60
C ASP A 88 -24.28 24.71 -0.69
N THR A 89 -23.49 25.23 0.24
CA THR A 89 -23.88 26.28 1.20
C THR A 89 -23.95 27.69 0.63
N GLU A 90 -23.43 27.94 -0.58
CA GLU A 90 -23.33 29.31 -1.14
C GLU A 90 -24.35 29.62 -2.24
N ASN A 91 -25.06 28.61 -2.76
CA ASN A 91 -25.79 28.75 -4.01
C ASN A 91 -27.25 28.28 -3.93
N HIS A 92 -28.16 29.23 -3.68
CA HIS A 92 -29.58 28.94 -3.56
C HIS A 92 -30.35 28.95 -4.90
N TYR A 93 -29.76 29.41 -6.01
CA TYR A 93 -30.48 29.61 -7.28
C TYR A 93 -30.16 28.56 -8.35
N PHE A 94 -29.38 27.53 -8.04
CA PHE A 94 -29.09 26.43 -8.95
C PHE A 94 -29.82 25.15 -8.54
N VAL A 95 -30.59 24.58 -9.46
CA VAL A 95 -31.38 23.36 -9.23
C VAL A 95 -30.90 22.25 -10.16
N ARG A 96 -30.55 21.11 -9.57
CA ARG A 96 -30.13 19.91 -10.29
C ARG A 96 -31.26 18.91 -10.35
N THR A 97 -31.63 18.56 -11.58
CA THR A 97 -32.66 17.58 -11.91
C THR A 97 -32.06 16.30 -12.50
N ALA A 98 -30.76 16.09 -12.26
CA ALA A 98 -30.01 14.87 -12.57
C ALA A 98 -29.42 14.29 -11.27
N ILE A 99 -29.02 13.02 -11.32
CA ILE A 99 -28.40 12.35 -10.18
C ILE A 99 -26.98 12.89 -9.96
N ASP A 100 -26.61 13.09 -8.70
CA ASP A 100 -25.29 13.58 -8.28
C ASP A 100 -24.20 12.51 -8.51
N ASP A 101 -23.07 12.90 -9.10
CA ASP A 101 -21.92 12.02 -9.34
C ASP A 101 -21.36 11.42 -8.06
N ALA A 102 -21.46 12.11 -6.93
CA ALA A 102 -21.05 11.57 -5.64
C ALA A 102 -21.84 10.30 -5.24
N VAL A 103 -23.03 10.09 -5.82
CA VAL A 103 -23.79 8.85 -5.64
C VAL A 103 -23.23 7.77 -6.56
N GLN A 104 -22.93 8.12 -7.81
CA GLN A 104 -22.37 7.19 -8.79
C GLN A 104 -20.99 6.68 -8.37
N THR A 105 -20.12 7.54 -7.85
CA THR A 105 -18.78 7.14 -7.40
C THR A 105 -18.84 6.16 -6.23
N ARG A 106 -19.79 6.35 -5.31
CA ARG A 106 -20.07 5.37 -4.25
C ARG A 106 -20.57 4.03 -4.79
N ALA A 107 -21.41 4.04 -5.82
CA ALA A 107 -21.86 2.80 -6.48
C ALA A 107 -20.67 2.05 -7.12
N LEU A 108 -19.81 2.76 -7.85
CA LEU A 108 -18.59 2.18 -8.46
C LEU A 108 -17.65 1.62 -7.40
N ALA A 109 -17.41 2.37 -6.32
CA ALA A 109 -16.54 1.93 -5.24
C ALA A 109 -17.09 0.69 -4.52
N ALA A 110 -18.41 0.63 -4.29
CA ALA A 110 -19.07 -0.55 -3.74
C ALA A 110 -18.95 -1.78 -4.66
N ILE A 111 -19.02 -1.58 -5.99
CA ILE A 111 -18.81 -2.65 -6.97
C ILE A 111 -17.36 -3.16 -6.92
N CYS A 112 -16.38 -2.27 -6.95
CA CYS A 112 -14.95 -2.65 -6.85
C CYS A 112 -14.65 -3.39 -5.55
N LYS A 113 -15.17 -2.89 -4.40
CA LYS A 113 -15.06 -3.58 -3.10
C LYS A 113 -15.72 -4.96 -3.15
N GLY A 114 -16.90 -5.04 -3.74
CA GLY A 114 -17.67 -6.27 -3.83
C GLY A 114 -17.01 -7.36 -4.67
N PHE A 115 -16.17 -6.97 -5.63
CA PHE A 115 -15.31 -7.89 -6.39
C PHE A 115 -13.91 -8.06 -5.77
N GLN A 116 -13.64 -7.50 -4.60
CA GLN A 116 -12.36 -7.66 -3.89
C GLN A 116 -11.13 -7.31 -4.76
N TRP A 117 -11.27 -6.34 -5.67
CA TRP A 117 -10.15 -5.93 -6.50
C TRP A 117 -9.19 -5.03 -5.73
N ALA A 118 -7.91 -5.43 -5.69
CA ALA A 118 -6.87 -4.69 -5.00
C ALA A 118 -6.29 -3.53 -5.81
N GLU A 119 -6.34 -3.62 -7.15
CA GLU A 119 -5.81 -2.62 -8.07
C GLU A 119 -6.84 -2.29 -9.16
N VAL A 120 -7.01 -1.00 -9.46
CA VAL A 120 -7.92 -0.51 -10.52
C VAL A 120 -7.23 0.57 -11.35
N VAL A 121 -7.25 0.42 -12.68
CA VAL A 121 -6.84 1.46 -13.62
C VAL A 121 -8.07 2.27 -14.04
N ILE A 122 -8.01 3.59 -13.93
CA ILE A 122 -9.08 4.49 -14.32
C ILE A 122 -8.65 5.28 -15.57
N LEU A 123 -9.35 5.02 -16.67
CA LEU A 123 -9.21 5.72 -17.94
C LEU A 123 -10.25 6.83 -17.99
N TYR A 124 -9.81 8.08 -17.99
CA TYR A 124 -10.72 9.21 -17.97
C TYR A 124 -10.41 10.28 -19.02
N GLU A 125 -11.44 10.96 -19.47
CA GLU A 125 -11.32 12.08 -20.40
C GLU A 125 -10.82 13.34 -19.68
N GLU A 126 -9.72 13.91 -20.17
CA GLU A 126 -9.06 15.08 -19.58
C GLU A 126 -9.86 16.36 -19.84
N THR A 127 -10.90 16.56 -19.03
CA THR A 127 -11.77 17.73 -19.01
C THR A 127 -11.91 18.24 -17.58
N GLY A 128 -12.31 19.51 -17.42
CA GLY A 128 -12.62 20.07 -16.09
C GLY A 128 -13.70 19.27 -15.34
N TYR A 129 -14.61 18.61 -16.08
CA TYR A 129 -15.58 17.67 -15.52
C TYR A 129 -14.93 16.35 -15.11
N GLY A 130 -14.20 15.69 -16.03
CA GLY A 130 -13.56 14.40 -15.77
C GLY A 130 -12.61 14.45 -14.57
N CYS A 131 -11.80 15.51 -14.44
CA CYS A 131 -10.91 15.68 -13.30
C CYS A 131 -11.65 15.76 -11.95
N ARG A 132 -12.84 16.38 -11.90
CA ARG A 132 -13.67 16.44 -10.69
C ARG A 132 -14.36 15.12 -10.39
N PHE A 133 -14.86 14.44 -11.43
CA PHE A 133 -15.41 13.10 -11.26
C PHE A 133 -14.36 12.16 -10.67
N ILE A 134 -13.11 12.23 -11.16
CA ILE A 134 -11.99 11.44 -10.64
C ILE A 134 -11.61 11.81 -9.21
N SER A 135 -11.68 13.07 -8.79
CA SER A 135 -11.41 13.41 -7.38
C SER A 135 -12.45 12.79 -6.45
N HIS A 136 -13.73 12.83 -6.83
CA HIS A 136 -14.80 12.16 -6.09
C HIS A 136 -14.67 10.63 -6.11
N LEU A 137 -14.28 10.05 -7.25
CA LEU A 137 -14.10 8.60 -7.40
C LEU A 137 -12.90 8.11 -6.59
N SER A 138 -11.76 8.81 -6.67
CA SER A 138 -10.56 8.49 -5.92
C SER A 138 -10.83 8.50 -4.41
N LYS A 139 -11.52 9.53 -3.91
CA LYS A 139 -11.98 9.57 -2.52
C LYS A 139 -12.89 8.39 -2.18
N ALA A 140 -13.90 8.12 -3.02
CA ALA A 140 -14.82 7.01 -2.80
C ALA A 140 -14.11 5.66 -2.77
N LEU A 141 -13.09 5.42 -3.60
CA LEU A 141 -12.30 4.18 -3.62
C LEU A 141 -11.38 4.08 -2.39
N GLN A 142 -10.79 5.19 -1.94
CA GLN A 142 -9.99 5.27 -0.72
C GLN A 142 -10.84 4.96 0.53
N ASP A 143 -12.06 5.49 0.60
CA ASP A 143 -13.01 5.23 1.70
C ASP A 143 -13.35 3.72 1.82
N VAL A 144 -13.10 2.92 0.78
CA VAL A 144 -13.32 1.46 0.78
C VAL A 144 -12.05 0.63 0.83
N GLU A 145 -10.90 1.27 1.09
CA GLU A 145 -9.59 0.64 1.27
C GLU A 145 -9.11 -0.15 0.03
N ILE A 146 -9.43 0.33 -1.18
CA ILE A 146 -8.85 -0.24 -2.40
C ILE A 146 -7.38 0.18 -2.50
N GLY A 147 -6.49 -0.80 -2.61
CA GLY A 147 -5.05 -0.65 -2.40
C GLY A 147 -4.36 0.31 -3.37
N GLN A 148 -4.50 0.09 -4.69
CA GLN A 148 -3.79 0.89 -5.70
C GLN A 148 -4.72 1.36 -6.82
N VAL A 149 -4.72 2.67 -7.08
CA VAL A 149 -5.50 3.29 -8.16
C VAL A 149 -4.55 3.96 -9.14
N HIS A 150 -4.54 3.49 -10.39
CA HIS A 150 -3.74 4.10 -11.45
C HIS A 150 -4.62 4.98 -12.34
N LEU A 151 -4.29 6.27 -12.45
CA LEU A 151 -5.05 7.23 -13.24
C LEU A 151 -4.39 7.44 -14.60
N VAL A 152 -5.18 7.32 -15.67
CA VAL A 152 -4.75 7.59 -17.04
C VAL A 152 -5.65 8.64 -17.66
N ALA A 153 -5.09 9.84 -17.82
CA ALA A 153 -5.75 10.95 -18.49
C ALA A 153 -5.66 10.78 -20.01
N VAL A 154 -6.78 10.92 -20.70
CA VAL A 154 -6.85 10.87 -22.16
C VAL A 154 -7.38 12.19 -22.70
N PRO A 155 -6.61 12.90 -23.54
CA PRO A 155 -7.07 14.15 -24.15
C PRO A 155 -8.33 13.96 -25.00
N THR A 156 -9.23 14.94 -24.98
CA THR A 156 -10.47 14.93 -25.78
C THR A 156 -10.20 14.78 -27.29
N SER A 157 -9.08 15.34 -27.76
CA SER A 157 -8.60 15.30 -29.14
C SER A 157 -7.72 14.08 -29.46
N ALA A 158 -7.61 13.11 -28.56
CA ALA A 158 -6.72 11.97 -28.71
C ALA A 158 -7.02 11.18 -30.01
N LYS A 159 -5.98 10.98 -30.81
CA LYS A 159 -6.01 10.15 -32.03
C LYS A 159 -5.93 8.66 -31.66
N ASN A 160 -6.38 7.79 -32.58
CA ASN A 160 -6.31 6.33 -32.38
C ASN A 160 -4.88 5.82 -32.10
N SER A 161 -3.86 6.48 -32.66
CA SER A 161 -2.45 6.15 -32.40
C SER A 161 -2.07 6.37 -30.93
N HIS A 162 -2.54 7.46 -30.32
CA HIS A 162 -2.32 7.77 -28.92
C HIS A 162 -3.00 6.73 -28.03
N LEU A 163 -4.30 6.48 -28.25
CA LEU A 163 -5.07 5.47 -27.51
C LEU A 163 -4.43 4.08 -27.58
N ARG A 164 -3.96 3.67 -28.77
CA ARG A 164 -3.29 2.39 -28.95
C ARG A 164 -2.00 2.30 -28.14
N LYS A 165 -1.20 3.38 -28.11
CA LYS A 165 0.04 3.44 -27.34
C LYS A 165 -0.25 3.30 -25.84
N GLU A 166 -1.23 4.05 -25.31
CA GLU A 166 -1.65 3.96 -23.91
C GLU A 166 -2.12 2.55 -23.56
N LEU A 167 -2.98 1.94 -24.38
CA LEU A 167 -3.44 0.57 -24.17
C LEU A 167 -2.29 -0.44 -24.20
N SER A 168 -1.32 -0.29 -25.10
CA SER A 168 -0.13 -1.15 -25.14
C SER A 168 0.72 -1.03 -23.87
N MET A 169 0.93 0.19 -23.37
CA MET A 169 1.65 0.42 -22.10
C MET A 169 0.89 -0.18 -20.90
N LEU A 170 -0.44 -0.08 -20.89
CA LEU A 170 -1.27 -0.70 -19.84
C LEU A 170 -1.27 -2.22 -19.91
N ASN A 171 -1.21 -2.79 -21.11
CA ASN A 171 -1.11 -4.23 -21.31
C ASN A 171 0.19 -4.79 -20.70
N GLU A 172 1.30 -4.06 -20.82
CA GLU A 172 2.60 -4.44 -20.22
C GLU A 172 2.59 -4.45 -18.69
N LYS A 173 1.77 -3.59 -18.06
CA LYS A 173 1.67 -3.49 -16.59
C LYS A 173 0.94 -4.66 -15.92
N LYS A 174 0.35 -5.59 -16.70
CA LYS A 174 -0.34 -6.80 -16.22
C LYS A 174 -1.55 -6.52 -15.29
N THR A 175 -2.07 -5.30 -15.28
CA THR A 175 -3.28 -4.93 -14.54
C THR A 175 -4.52 -5.43 -15.28
N GLY A 176 -5.46 -6.05 -14.56
CA GLY A 176 -6.64 -6.68 -15.16
C GLY A 176 -7.93 -5.85 -15.07
N VAL A 177 -8.00 -4.85 -14.19
CA VAL A 177 -9.25 -4.08 -13.95
C VAL A 177 -9.16 -2.67 -14.50
N PHE A 178 -10.12 -2.32 -15.35
CA PHE A 178 -10.21 -1.02 -16.03
C PHE A 178 -11.57 -0.37 -15.80
N LEU A 179 -11.59 0.87 -15.33
CA LEU A 179 -12.78 1.70 -15.19
C LEU A 179 -12.71 2.86 -16.18
N VAL A 180 -13.74 3.02 -17.01
CA VAL A 180 -13.76 3.99 -18.10
C VAL A 180 -14.78 5.10 -17.85
N HIS A 181 -14.29 6.34 -17.77
CA HIS A 181 -15.09 7.56 -17.68
C HIS A 181 -14.74 8.54 -18.80
N MET A 182 -15.43 8.43 -19.92
CA MET A 182 -15.19 9.24 -21.11
C MET A 182 -16.50 9.60 -21.81
N ASN A 183 -16.48 10.60 -22.68
CA ASN A 183 -17.56 10.80 -23.62
C ASN A 183 -17.79 9.54 -24.49
N PRO A 184 -19.00 9.37 -25.07
CA PRO A 184 -19.31 8.20 -25.89
C PRO A 184 -18.37 8.03 -27.08
N SER A 185 -18.03 9.10 -27.81
CA SER A 185 -17.23 9.00 -29.04
C SER A 185 -15.81 8.47 -28.78
N LEU A 186 -15.18 8.88 -27.68
CA LEU A 186 -13.87 8.42 -27.25
C LEU A 186 -13.94 7.01 -26.66
N GLY A 187 -14.94 6.74 -25.81
CA GLY A 187 -15.16 5.42 -25.22
C GLY A 187 -15.39 4.34 -26.26
N PHE A 188 -16.17 4.62 -27.31
CA PHE A 188 -16.46 3.68 -28.39
C PHE A 188 -15.19 3.32 -29.17
N ARG A 189 -14.36 4.34 -29.46
CA ARG A 189 -13.05 4.14 -30.11
C ARG A 189 -12.07 3.37 -29.23
N LEU A 190 -12.10 3.60 -27.91
CA LEU A 190 -11.26 2.91 -26.93
C LEU A 190 -11.52 1.40 -26.96
N PHE A 191 -12.77 0.96 -26.83
CA PHE A 191 -13.11 -0.48 -26.82
C PHE A 191 -12.81 -1.18 -28.15
N ALA A 192 -13.10 -0.51 -29.28
CA ALA A 192 -12.74 -1.03 -30.60
C ALA A 192 -11.21 -1.22 -30.77
N LEU A 193 -10.39 -0.41 -30.10
CA LEU A 193 -8.93 -0.56 -30.08
C LEU A 193 -8.48 -1.59 -29.03
N ALA A 194 -9.09 -1.63 -27.86
CA ALA A 194 -8.80 -2.59 -26.80
C ALA A 194 -8.99 -4.03 -27.29
N GLN A 195 -10.06 -4.29 -28.06
CA GLN A 195 -10.28 -5.59 -28.71
C GLN A 195 -9.14 -5.93 -29.68
N LYS A 196 -8.70 -4.98 -30.50
CA LYS A 196 -7.59 -5.19 -31.46
C LYS A 196 -6.23 -5.41 -30.79
N VAL A 197 -6.03 -4.85 -29.59
CA VAL A 197 -4.80 -5.04 -28.79
C VAL A 197 -4.86 -6.34 -27.96
N GLY A 198 -6.03 -6.98 -27.89
CA GLY A 198 -6.23 -8.23 -27.14
C GLY A 198 -6.61 -8.02 -25.67
N MET A 199 -6.91 -6.80 -25.24
CA MET A 199 -7.31 -6.48 -23.86
C MET A 199 -8.81 -6.74 -23.59
N MET A 200 -9.53 -7.30 -24.56
CA MET A 200 -10.91 -7.82 -24.41
C MET A 200 -10.90 -9.35 -24.36
N SER A 201 -9.90 -9.94 -23.70
CA SER A 201 -9.70 -11.38 -23.57
C SER A 201 -9.78 -11.83 -22.10
N GLU A 202 -9.56 -13.12 -21.86
CA GLU A 202 -9.56 -13.70 -20.50
C GLU A 202 -8.56 -12.98 -19.57
N GLY A 203 -9.02 -12.65 -18.36
CA GLY A 203 -8.22 -11.97 -17.33
C GLY A 203 -8.51 -10.47 -17.20
N TYR A 204 -9.18 -9.86 -18.18
CA TYR A 204 -9.58 -8.46 -18.14
C TYR A 204 -10.98 -8.27 -17.55
N SER A 205 -11.18 -7.15 -16.85
CA SER A 205 -12.45 -6.71 -16.30
C SER A 205 -12.64 -5.23 -16.62
N TRP A 206 -13.73 -4.89 -17.31
CA TRP A 206 -14.01 -3.54 -17.74
C TRP A 206 -15.30 -3.04 -17.10
N ILE A 207 -15.23 -1.86 -16.48
CA ILE A 207 -16.38 -1.14 -15.95
C ILE A 207 -16.56 0.17 -16.71
N ILE A 208 -17.78 0.45 -17.15
CA ILE A 208 -18.14 1.73 -17.76
C ILE A 208 -19.07 2.53 -16.85
N THR A 209 -18.81 3.83 -16.80
CA THR A 209 -19.69 4.79 -16.14
C THR A 209 -20.89 5.16 -17.02
N ASP A 210 -21.81 5.91 -16.44
CA ASP A 210 -23.02 6.42 -17.09
C ASP A 210 -22.76 7.37 -18.27
N SER A 211 -21.55 7.91 -18.38
CA SER A 211 -21.13 8.75 -19.50
C SER A 211 -21.09 7.96 -20.80
N VAL A 212 -20.75 6.67 -20.74
CA VAL A 212 -20.73 5.74 -21.89
C VAL A 212 -22.00 4.88 -21.90
N SER A 213 -22.42 4.37 -20.73
CA SER A 213 -23.49 3.37 -20.64
C SER A 213 -24.87 3.88 -21.08
N ASN A 214 -25.15 5.18 -20.89
CA ASN A 214 -26.40 5.81 -21.33
C ASN A 214 -26.51 5.92 -22.87
N PHE A 215 -25.43 5.70 -23.60
CA PHE A 215 -25.36 5.86 -25.06
C PHE A 215 -25.10 4.55 -25.81
N LEU A 216 -25.09 3.39 -25.13
CA LEU A 216 -24.84 2.10 -25.76
C LEU A 216 -25.82 1.76 -26.88
N ASN A 217 -27.08 2.17 -26.78
CA ASN A 217 -28.06 1.92 -27.83
C ASN A 217 -27.80 2.72 -29.11
N SER A 218 -27.13 3.88 -29.00
CA SER A 218 -26.72 4.69 -30.15
C SER A 218 -25.45 4.20 -30.85
N MET A 219 -24.78 3.21 -30.27
CA MET A 219 -23.56 2.62 -30.82
C MET A 219 -23.90 1.68 -31.98
N ASP A 220 -23.03 1.63 -32.98
CA ASP A 220 -23.14 0.62 -34.03
C ASP A 220 -22.92 -0.80 -33.48
N SER A 221 -23.56 -1.79 -34.10
CA SER A 221 -23.52 -3.17 -33.62
C SER A 221 -22.10 -3.76 -33.57
N VAL A 222 -21.20 -3.34 -34.47
CA VAL A 222 -19.83 -3.86 -34.55
C VAL A 222 -19.02 -3.39 -33.34
N THR A 223 -19.10 -2.10 -33.02
CA THR A 223 -18.45 -1.55 -31.83
C THR A 223 -19.07 -2.12 -30.57
N ARG A 224 -20.38 -2.42 -30.55
CA ARG A 224 -21.02 -3.01 -29.37
C ARG A 224 -20.52 -4.42 -29.06
N VAL A 225 -20.29 -5.22 -30.11
CA VAL A 225 -19.67 -6.56 -29.97
C VAL A 225 -18.23 -6.45 -29.47
N SER A 226 -17.51 -5.35 -29.73
CA SER A 226 -16.17 -5.14 -29.16
C SER A 226 -16.17 -4.94 -27.63
N MET A 227 -17.35 -4.75 -27.03
CA MET A 227 -17.57 -4.56 -25.59
C MET A 227 -18.12 -5.82 -24.90
N GLU A 228 -17.93 -7.00 -25.49
CA GLU A 228 -18.34 -8.27 -24.89
C GLU A 228 -17.79 -8.41 -23.46
N GLY A 229 -18.68 -8.65 -22.49
CA GLY A 229 -18.36 -8.84 -21.08
C GLY A 229 -18.03 -7.57 -20.29
N VAL A 230 -18.27 -6.38 -20.85
CA VAL A 230 -18.15 -5.12 -20.13
C VAL A 230 -19.32 -4.95 -19.15
N VAL A 231 -19.01 -4.62 -17.89
CA VAL A 231 -20.01 -4.29 -16.87
C VAL A 231 -20.27 -2.79 -16.89
N GLY A 232 -21.54 -2.40 -16.94
CA GLY A 232 -21.95 -1.00 -16.93
C GLY A 232 -22.88 -0.66 -15.78
N ILE A 233 -22.82 0.61 -15.35
CA ILE A 233 -23.81 1.19 -14.44
C ILE A 233 -24.55 2.35 -15.11
N ARG A 234 -25.84 2.49 -14.82
CA ARG A 234 -26.64 3.65 -15.23
C ARG A 234 -27.77 3.93 -14.24
N PRO A 235 -28.31 5.17 -14.20
CA PRO A 235 -29.52 5.47 -13.44
C PRO A 235 -30.64 4.48 -13.76
N TYR A 236 -31.26 3.90 -12.73
CA TYR A 236 -32.42 3.03 -12.91
C TYR A 236 -33.65 3.86 -13.24
N VAL A 237 -34.31 3.50 -14.32
CA VAL A 237 -35.61 4.04 -14.72
C VAL A 237 -36.68 2.97 -14.46
N PRO A 238 -37.61 3.17 -13.53
CA PRO A 238 -38.65 2.21 -13.24
C PRO A 238 -39.63 2.09 -14.41
N TYR A 239 -40.17 0.88 -14.59
CA TYR A 239 -41.21 0.66 -15.57
C TYR A 239 -42.49 1.43 -15.19
N SER A 240 -43.12 2.01 -16.20
CA SER A 240 -44.47 2.59 -16.10
C SER A 240 -45.15 2.57 -17.46
N ASP A 241 -46.47 2.41 -17.46
CA ASP A 241 -47.28 2.43 -18.69
C ASP A 241 -47.12 3.76 -19.45
N ASN A 242 -46.94 4.86 -18.71
CA ASN A 242 -46.70 6.19 -19.29
C ASN A 242 -45.35 6.26 -20.01
N LEU A 243 -44.31 5.65 -19.45
CA LEU A 243 -43.00 5.55 -20.10
C LEU A 243 -43.06 4.70 -21.36
N GLU A 244 -43.79 3.59 -21.35
CA GLU A 244 -43.94 2.74 -22.54
C GLU A 244 -44.69 3.46 -23.66
N LYS A 245 -45.84 4.08 -23.35
CA LYS A 245 -46.57 4.94 -24.30
C LYS A 245 -45.72 6.10 -24.82
N PHE A 246 -44.90 6.70 -23.95
CA PHE A 246 -43.97 7.75 -24.36
C PHE A 246 -42.90 7.22 -25.33
N LYS A 247 -42.29 6.07 -25.03
CA LYS A 247 -41.31 5.41 -25.91
C LYS A 247 -41.92 5.08 -27.28
N GLU A 248 -43.13 4.55 -27.34
CA GLU A 248 -43.82 4.28 -28.61
C GLU A 248 -44.02 5.55 -29.44
N ARG A 249 -44.48 6.64 -28.80
CA ARG A 249 -44.65 7.94 -29.45
C ARG A 249 -43.31 8.54 -29.89
N TRP A 250 -42.27 8.41 -29.07
CA TRP A 250 -40.91 8.83 -29.40
C TRP A 250 -40.39 8.10 -30.64
N THR A 251 -40.50 6.77 -30.67
CA THR A 251 -40.09 5.95 -31.81
C THR A 251 -40.85 6.37 -33.07
N ARG A 252 -42.17 6.55 -32.98
CA ARG A 252 -42.98 7.02 -34.12
C ARG A 252 -42.53 8.41 -34.63
N ASN A 253 -42.35 9.38 -33.73
CA ASN A 253 -41.95 10.74 -34.09
C ASN A 253 -40.53 10.79 -34.67
N SER A 254 -39.61 10.01 -34.11
CA SER A 254 -38.22 9.93 -34.58
C SER A 254 -38.13 9.32 -35.98
N MET A 255 -38.93 8.29 -36.30
CA MET A 255 -39.01 7.71 -37.66
C MET A 255 -39.53 8.73 -38.68
N VAL A 256 -40.50 9.57 -38.29
CA VAL A 256 -41.07 10.59 -39.18
C VAL A 256 -40.08 11.74 -39.42
N GLN A 257 -39.35 12.18 -38.38
CA GLN A 257 -38.38 13.28 -38.47
C GLN A 257 -37.06 12.87 -39.15
N ASN A 258 -36.60 11.62 -38.99
CA ASN A 258 -35.29 11.15 -39.46
C ASN A 258 -35.34 10.32 -40.77
N LYS A 259 -36.40 10.46 -41.58
CA LYS A 259 -36.55 9.74 -42.87
C LYS A 259 -35.31 9.78 -43.79
N ASN A 260 -34.46 10.81 -43.68
CA ASN A 260 -33.26 10.99 -44.53
C ASN A 260 -31.92 10.59 -43.87
N ARG A 261 -31.88 10.19 -42.59
CA ARG A 261 -30.61 9.91 -41.86
C ARG A 261 -30.42 8.46 -41.41
N GLY A 262 -31.42 7.58 -41.56
CA GLY A 262 -31.28 6.14 -41.29
C GLY A 262 -31.00 5.74 -39.83
N GLN A 263 -30.92 6.67 -38.90
CA GLN A 263 -30.61 6.43 -37.50
C GLN A 263 -31.77 6.89 -36.59
N VAL A 264 -32.36 5.94 -35.86
CA VAL A 264 -33.29 6.22 -34.76
C VAL A 264 -32.44 6.73 -33.60
N VAL A 265 -32.74 7.94 -33.11
CA VAL A 265 -32.06 8.47 -31.91
C VAL A 265 -32.73 7.84 -30.70
N ASP A 266 -32.05 6.90 -30.06
CA ASP A 266 -32.58 6.20 -28.92
C ASP A 266 -32.72 7.10 -27.69
N LEU A 267 -33.81 6.88 -26.96
CA LEU A 267 -34.14 7.62 -25.75
C LEU A 267 -33.24 7.14 -24.59
N ASN A 268 -32.59 8.08 -23.90
CA ASN A 268 -31.77 7.80 -22.73
C ASN A 268 -32.24 8.57 -21.48
N ALA A 269 -31.54 8.38 -20.35
CA ALA A 269 -31.86 9.02 -19.07
C ALA A 269 -31.92 10.55 -19.17
N TYR A 270 -31.01 11.19 -19.90
CA TYR A 270 -31.00 12.66 -20.08
C TYR A 270 -32.26 13.18 -20.79
N GLY A 271 -32.78 12.42 -21.76
CA GLY A 271 -34.04 12.75 -22.44
C GLY A 271 -35.24 12.70 -21.48
N LEU A 272 -35.28 11.67 -20.63
CA LEU A 272 -36.32 11.49 -19.61
C LEU A 272 -36.24 12.55 -18.51
N TRP A 273 -35.04 12.87 -18.03
CA TRP A 273 -34.85 13.97 -17.07
C TRP A 273 -35.28 15.30 -17.66
N ALA A 274 -34.92 15.60 -18.91
CA ALA A 274 -35.39 16.82 -19.58
C ALA A 274 -36.93 16.91 -19.63
N TYR A 275 -37.61 15.78 -19.86
CA TYR A 275 -39.08 15.73 -19.85
C TYR A 275 -39.64 16.00 -18.45
N ASP A 276 -39.08 15.35 -17.42
CA ASP A 276 -39.54 15.50 -16.04
C ASP A 276 -39.24 16.89 -15.48
N THR A 277 -38.08 17.48 -15.81
CA THR A 277 -37.71 18.86 -15.44
C THR A 277 -38.71 19.87 -15.97
N ILE A 278 -39.13 19.74 -17.23
CA ILE A 278 -40.15 20.62 -17.84
C ILE A 278 -41.51 20.41 -17.18
N THR A 279 -41.87 19.17 -16.89
CA THR A 279 -43.12 18.85 -16.17
C THR A 279 -43.13 19.48 -14.79
N ALA A 280 -42.02 19.38 -14.04
CA ALA A 280 -41.84 19.99 -12.73
C ALA A 280 -41.96 21.53 -12.81
N LEU A 281 -41.34 22.14 -13.81
CA LEU A 281 -41.43 23.58 -14.07
C LEU A 281 -42.86 24.02 -14.37
N ALA A 282 -43.59 23.27 -15.19
CA ALA A 282 -44.97 23.61 -15.55
C ALA A 282 -45.90 23.51 -14.33
N ILE A 283 -45.71 22.50 -13.47
CA ILE A 283 -46.41 22.37 -12.18
C ILE A 283 -46.09 23.58 -11.28
N ALA A 284 -44.80 23.93 -11.15
CA ALA A 284 -44.37 25.03 -10.28
C ALA A 284 -44.94 26.38 -10.75
N VAL A 285 -44.94 26.66 -12.05
CA VAL A 285 -45.50 27.90 -12.61
C VAL A 285 -47.01 27.97 -12.41
N GLU A 286 -47.74 26.86 -12.61
CA GLU A 286 -49.19 26.87 -12.38
C GLU A 286 -49.54 27.09 -10.91
N LYS A 287 -48.78 26.53 -9.96
CA LYS A 287 -48.96 26.79 -8.51
C LYS A 287 -48.81 28.27 -8.14
N ILE A 288 -47.95 29.00 -8.84
CA ILE A 288 -47.78 30.46 -8.63
C ILE A 288 -48.99 31.23 -9.16
N GLY A 289 -49.57 30.76 -10.27
CA GLY A 289 -50.68 31.42 -10.95
C GLY A 289 -50.27 32.69 -11.73
N PRO A 290 -51.26 33.41 -12.29
CA PRO A 290 -51.00 34.63 -13.06
C PRO A 290 -50.48 35.76 -12.18
N VAL A 291 -49.40 36.41 -12.60
CA VAL A 291 -48.73 37.50 -11.87
C VAL A 291 -48.74 38.78 -12.72
N ASN A 292 -49.08 39.92 -12.11
CA ASN A 292 -49.02 41.22 -12.79
C ASN A 292 -47.59 41.56 -13.20
N SER A 293 -47.41 42.00 -14.45
CA SER A 293 -46.10 42.31 -15.04
C SER A 293 -45.26 43.32 -14.24
N SER A 294 -45.92 44.26 -13.56
CA SER A 294 -45.29 45.26 -12.69
C SER A 294 -44.71 44.70 -11.38
N SER A 295 -45.05 43.46 -11.02
CA SER A 295 -44.62 42.79 -9.78
C SER A 295 -43.58 41.69 -10.00
N LEU A 296 -43.12 41.50 -11.25
CA LEU A 296 -42.13 40.47 -11.65
C LEU A 296 -40.67 40.90 -11.44
N TYR A 297 -40.40 42.19 -11.30
CA TYR A 297 -39.06 42.74 -11.07
C TYR A 297 -39.03 43.78 -9.96
N ALA A 298 -37.93 43.84 -9.23
CA ALA A 298 -37.71 44.86 -8.21
C ALA A 298 -37.51 46.25 -8.85
N LYS A 299 -38.07 47.29 -8.23
CA LYS A 299 -37.81 48.68 -8.62
C LYS A 299 -36.38 49.05 -8.19
N ILE A 300 -35.44 49.11 -9.13
CA ILE A 300 -34.07 49.54 -8.83
C ILE A 300 -34.05 51.07 -8.66
N ALA A 301 -33.59 51.55 -7.50
CA ALA A 301 -33.35 52.97 -7.26
C ALA A 301 -32.18 53.44 -8.15
N LYS A 302 -32.40 54.48 -8.95
CA LYS A 302 -31.38 55.09 -9.82
C LYS A 302 -30.29 55.74 -8.97
N ASN A 303 -29.26 55.00 -8.58
CA ASN A 303 -28.00 55.60 -8.13
C ASN A 303 -26.80 54.92 -8.81
N GLY A 304 -26.23 55.67 -9.76
CA GLY A 304 -24.84 55.65 -10.23
C GLY A 304 -24.08 54.32 -10.29
N THR A 305 -24.13 53.65 -11.44
CA THR A 305 -22.95 53.24 -12.25
C THR A 305 -23.46 52.69 -13.58
N LYS A 306 -22.83 53.06 -14.70
CA LYS A 306 -23.29 52.81 -16.08
C LYS A 306 -23.15 51.34 -16.54
N HIS A 307 -23.50 50.36 -15.71
CA HIS A 307 -23.39 48.91 -16.01
C HIS A 307 -24.60 48.09 -15.50
N GLY A 308 -25.81 48.63 -15.62
CA GLY A 308 -27.00 48.10 -14.95
C GLY A 308 -28.23 47.85 -15.83
N ASP A 309 -28.11 47.04 -16.88
CA ASP A 309 -29.27 46.61 -17.69
C ASP A 309 -29.99 45.37 -17.12
N LEU A 310 -29.39 44.66 -16.16
CA LEU A 310 -29.97 43.46 -15.56
C LEU A 310 -30.93 43.81 -14.41
N ARG A 311 -32.16 43.31 -14.48
CA ARG A 311 -33.21 43.51 -13.47
C ARG A 311 -33.21 42.37 -12.47
N ILE A 312 -33.42 42.68 -11.20
CA ILE A 312 -33.58 41.67 -10.14
C ILE A 312 -35.00 41.09 -10.22
N SER A 313 -35.12 39.79 -10.42
CA SER A 313 -36.39 39.06 -10.51
C SER A 313 -37.00 38.85 -9.13
N THR A 314 -38.27 39.21 -8.96
CA THR A 314 -39.09 38.85 -7.79
C THR A 314 -39.89 37.58 -8.03
N PHE A 315 -39.97 37.12 -9.28
CA PHE A 315 -40.61 35.86 -9.67
C PHE A 315 -39.71 34.65 -9.39
N GLY A 316 -38.41 34.76 -9.65
CA GLY A 316 -37.48 33.64 -9.53
C GLY A 316 -37.43 32.97 -8.14
N PRO A 317 -37.43 33.72 -7.02
CA PRO A 317 -37.52 33.12 -5.69
C PRO A 317 -38.82 32.35 -5.44
N ARG A 318 -39.94 32.78 -6.05
CA ARG A 318 -41.22 32.06 -5.97
C ARG A 318 -41.17 30.78 -6.80
N LEU A 319 -40.62 30.86 -8.01
CA LEU A 319 -40.40 29.71 -8.89
C LEU A 319 -39.54 28.65 -8.21
N LEU A 320 -38.42 29.06 -7.60
CA LEU A 320 -37.53 28.17 -6.89
C LEU A 320 -38.23 27.46 -5.71
N ARG A 321 -39.04 28.18 -4.93
CA ARG A 321 -39.81 27.62 -3.81
C ARG A 321 -40.81 26.57 -4.28
N GLU A 322 -41.62 26.91 -5.29
CA GLU A 322 -42.64 25.99 -5.81
C GLU A 322 -42.00 24.78 -6.49
N LEU A 323 -40.90 24.98 -7.24
CA LEU A 323 -40.15 23.90 -7.87
C LEU A 323 -39.56 22.94 -6.81
N SER A 324 -38.97 23.47 -5.74
CA SER A 324 -38.41 22.66 -4.65
C SER A 324 -39.49 21.86 -3.89
N SER A 325 -40.73 22.37 -3.85
CA SER A 325 -41.87 21.68 -3.23
C SER A 325 -42.55 20.63 -4.13
N THR A 326 -42.16 20.55 -5.40
CA THR A 326 -42.87 19.74 -6.39
C THR A 326 -42.48 18.28 -6.26
N LYS A 327 -43.50 17.42 -6.11
CA LYS A 327 -43.38 15.96 -6.04
C LYS A 327 -44.38 15.33 -6.97
N PHE A 328 -43.92 14.47 -7.87
CA PHE A 328 -44.76 13.69 -8.77
C PHE A 328 -44.00 12.48 -9.28
N ARG A 329 -44.72 11.53 -9.89
CA ARG A 329 -44.12 10.39 -10.58
C ARG A 329 -43.99 10.72 -12.06
N GLY A 330 -42.76 11.00 -12.50
CA GLY A 330 -42.40 11.30 -13.88
C GLY A 330 -42.09 10.05 -14.71
N LEU A 331 -41.52 10.26 -15.89
CA LEU A 331 -41.08 9.19 -16.78
C LEU A 331 -39.79 8.52 -16.31
N SER A 332 -38.93 9.25 -15.61
CA SER A 332 -37.66 8.75 -15.05
C SER A 332 -37.81 8.13 -13.66
N GLY A 333 -39.00 8.23 -13.03
CA GLY A 333 -39.29 7.73 -11.69
C GLY A 333 -39.94 8.78 -10.80
N ASP A 334 -39.77 8.65 -9.49
CA ASP A 334 -40.27 9.65 -8.53
C ASP A 334 -39.38 10.89 -8.58
N PHE A 335 -39.99 12.04 -8.89
CA PHE A 335 -39.34 13.33 -8.90
C PHE A 335 -39.52 13.99 -7.54
N GLU A 336 -38.41 14.18 -6.83
CA GLU A 336 -38.34 14.87 -5.54
C GLU A 336 -37.01 15.61 -5.46
N LEU A 337 -37.03 16.88 -5.08
CA LEU A 337 -35.82 17.68 -4.86
C LEU A 337 -35.52 17.76 -3.35
N VAL A 338 -34.28 17.47 -2.97
CA VAL A 338 -33.73 17.65 -1.62
C VAL A 338 -32.54 18.60 -1.76
N ASP A 339 -32.59 19.73 -1.06
CA ASP A 339 -31.57 20.79 -1.13
C ASP A 339 -31.23 21.22 -2.57
N GLY A 340 -32.27 21.32 -3.42
CA GLY A 340 -32.11 21.70 -4.82
C GLY A 340 -31.53 20.61 -5.74
N LYS A 341 -31.37 19.37 -5.25
CA LYS A 341 -30.87 18.22 -6.03
C LYS A 341 -31.93 17.14 -6.16
N LEU A 342 -31.96 16.44 -7.30
CA LEU A 342 -32.82 15.28 -7.47
C LEU A 342 -32.44 14.20 -6.45
N LYS A 343 -33.44 13.73 -5.70
CA LYS A 343 -33.28 12.63 -4.77
C LYS A 343 -32.68 11.42 -5.51
N PRO A 344 -31.58 10.83 -5.01
CA PRO A 344 -30.91 9.75 -5.70
C PRO A 344 -31.87 8.56 -5.93
N SER A 345 -31.93 8.08 -7.17
CA SER A 345 -32.57 6.80 -7.49
C SER A 345 -31.55 5.66 -7.46
N ALA A 346 -32.02 4.42 -7.57
CA ALA A 346 -31.15 3.26 -7.69
C ALA A 346 -30.29 3.33 -8.98
N PHE A 347 -29.13 2.69 -8.97
CA PHE A 347 -28.36 2.41 -10.19
C PHE A 347 -28.64 0.99 -10.67
N GLU A 348 -28.90 0.83 -11.96
CA GLU A 348 -28.94 -0.47 -12.64
C GLU A 348 -27.51 -0.90 -12.96
N ILE A 349 -27.16 -2.14 -12.58
CA ILE A 349 -25.92 -2.81 -12.98
C ILE A 349 -26.27 -3.81 -14.07
N PHE A 350 -25.59 -3.74 -15.21
CA PHE A 350 -25.83 -4.62 -16.34
C PHE A 350 -24.52 -5.10 -16.96
N ASN A 351 -24.60 -6.19 -17.72
CA ASN A 351 -23.50 -6.78 -18.46
C ASN A 351 -23.78 -6.69 -19.96
N VAL A 352 -22.79 -6.31 -20.76
CA VAL A 352 -22.89 -6.27 -22.24
C VAL A 352 -22.64 -7.67 -22.78
N ILE A 353 -23.59 -8.21 -23.55
CA ILE A 353 -23.51 -9.56 -24.13
C ILE A 353 -23.97 -9.49 -25.59
N GLY A 354 -23.06 -9.77 -26.52
CA GLY A 354 -23.23 -9.60 -27.95
C GLY A 354 -23.65 -8.17 -28.32
N THR A 355 -24.78 -8.06 -29.00
CA THR A 355 -25.41 -6.77 -29.35
C THR A 355 -26.40 -6.28 -28.29
N GLY A 356 -26.62 -7.06 -27.22
CA GLY A 356 -27.61 -6.80 -26.18
C GLY A 356 -27.00 -6.43 -24.84
N GLU A 357 -27.90 -6.28 -23.86
CA GLU A 357 -27.56 -5.99 -22.47
C GLU A 357 -28.33 -6.94 -21.57
N ARG A 358 -27.68 -7.42 -20.51
CA ARG A 358 -28.32 -8.23 -19.47
C ARG A 358 -28.21 -7.51 -18.13
N ARG A 359 -29.34 -7.11 -17.56
CA ARG A 359 -29.38 -6.62 -16.17
C ARG A 359 -28.94 -7.70 -15.19
N VAL A 360 -27.90 -7.40 -14.41
CA VAL A 360 -27.34 -8.31 -13.40
C VAL A 360 -27.76 -7.96 -11.97
N GLY A 361 -28.07 -6.69 -11.69
CA GLY A 361 -28.58 -6.27 -10.38
C GLY A 361 -28.76 -4.76 -10.26
N PHE A 362 -28.81 -4.28 -9.03
CA PHE A 362 -29.02 -2.89 -8.68
C PHE A 362 -28.09 -2.47 -7.55
N TRP A 363 -27.84 -1.17 -7.45
CA TRP A 363 -27.21 -0.55 -6.30
C TRP A 363 -28.09 0.58 -5.76
N THR A 364 -28.24 0.66 -4.44
CA THR A 364 -28.99 1.72 -3.74
C THR A 364 -28.15 2.32 -2.63
N THR A 365 -28.42 3.57 -2.27
CA THR A 365 -27.72 4.27 -1.18
C THR A 365 -27.89 3.56 0.16
N ASP A 366 -29.08 2.98 0.39
CA ASP A 366 -29.46 2.46 1.70
C ASP A 366 -29.22 0.94 1.81
N GLY A 367 -29.33 0.21 0.70
CA GLY A 367 -29.21 -1.26 0.66
C GLY A 367 -27.92 -1.81 0.05
N GLY A 368 -27.13 -0.99 -0.64
CA GLY A 368 -25.95 -1.45 -1.37
C GLY A 368 -26.30 -2.26 -2.61
N ILE A 369 -25.52 -3.31 -2.91
CA ILE A 369 -25.70 -4.18 -4.08
C ILE A 369 -26.80 -5.21 -3.81
N ARG A 370 -27.79 -5.29 -4.70
CA ARG A 370 -28.95 -6.19 -4.58
C ARG A 370 -29.34 -6.78 -5.93
N ARG A 371 -29.96 -7.98 -5.91
CA ARG A 371 -30.53 -8.60 -7.12
C ARG A 371 -31.78 -7.89 -7.64
N GLN A 372 -32.61 -7.41 -6.72
CA GLN A 372 -33.90 -6.77 -6.97
C GLN A 372 -34.07 -5.56 -6.06
N ILE A 373 -34.86 -4.58 -6.49
CA ILE A 373 -35.22 -3.42 -5.67
C ILE A 373 -36.32 -3.86 -4.70
N ILE A 374 -36.04 -3.80 -3.40
CA ILE A 374 -37.02 -4.06 -2.34
C ILE A 374 -37.76 -2.75 -2.08
N ASN A 375 -39.07 -2.73 -2.30
CA ASN A 375 -39.89 -1.58 -1.90
C ASN A 375 -40.07 -1.63 -0.37
N SER A 376 -40.00 -0.46 0.26
CA SER A 376 -39.98 -0.22 1.72
C SER A 376 -41.19 -0.74 2.53
N SER A 377 -42.07 -1.55 1.95
CA SER A 377 -43.19 -2.20 2.63
C SER A 377 -42.82 -3.49 3.36
N ASP A 378 -41.63 -4.07 3.13
CA ASP A 378 -41.13 -5.24 3.87
C ASP A 378 -40.12 -4.79 4.95
N HIS A 379 -40.63 -4.54 6.16
CA HIS A 379 -39.89 -3.94 7.27
C HIS A 379 -38.74 -4.81 7.84
N ASP A 380 -38.64 -6.09 7.47
CA ASP A 380 -37.69 -7.04 8.10
C ASP A 380 -36.42 -7.32 7.29
N GLN A 381 -36.35 -7.01 5.99
CA GLN A 381 -35.14 -7.24 5.15
C GLN A 381 -34.35 -5.97 4.80
N ALA A 382 -34.85 -4.79 5.15
CA ALA A 382 -34.30 -3.50 4.70
C ALA A 382 -33.10 -2.95 5.50
N LYS A 383 -32.54 -3.69 6.47
CA LYS A 383 -31.59 -3.10 7.45
C LYS A 383 -30.11 -3.40 7.24
N THR A 384 -29.72 -4.34 6.37
CA THR A 384 -28.30 -4.72 6.25
C THR A 384 -27.72 -4.23 4.93
N TYR A 385 -26.93 -3.16 4.96
CA TYR A 385 -26.16 -2.72 3.79
C TYR A 385 -25.23 -3.87 3.34
N SER A 386 -25.30 -4.28 2.07
CA SER A 386 -24.40 -5.33 1.56
C SER A 386 -23.66 -4.86 0.31
N THR A 387 -22.37 -5.17 0.27
CA THR A 387 -21.49 -4.97 -0.88
C THR A 387 -21.19 -6.30 -1.59
N SER A 388 -21.93 -7.37 -1.26
CA SER A 388 -21.64 -8.70 -1.80
C SER A 388 -22.10 -8.81 -3.25
N THR A 389 -21.18 -9.14 -4.14
CA THR A 389 -21.48 -9.40 -5.55
C THR A 389 -22.15 -10.76 -5.78
N ALA A 390 -22.22 -11.62 -4.77
CA ALA A 390 -22.99 -12.87 -4.81
C ALA A 390 -24.49 -12.64 -5.01
N GLU A 391 -24.98 -11.42 -4.72
CA GLU A 391 -26.37 -11.02 -4.96
C GLU A 391 -26.63 -10.63 -6.43
N LEU A 392 -25.59 -10.47 -7.24
CA LEU A 392 -25.72 -10.22 -8.68
C LEU A 392 -26.02 -11.53 -9.44
N LYS A 393 -26.73 -11.43 -10.57
CA LYS A 393 -26.79 -12.54 -11.52
C LYS A 393 -25.41 -12.78 -12.13
N ASN A 394 -25.16 -14.01 -12.57
CA ASN A 394 -23.90 -14.38 -13.23
C ASN A 394 -23.52 -13.36 -14.33
N ILE A 395 -22.32 -12.80 -14.17
CA ILE A 395 -21.67 -11.91 -15.12
C ILE A 395 -20.82 -12.77 -16.05
N VAL A 396 -20.87 -12.45 -17.34
CA VAL A 396 -19.96 -12.99 -18.35
C VAL A 396 -18.88 -11.93 -18.55
N TRP A 397 -17.64 -12.30 -18.33
CA TRP A 397 -16.47 -11.44 -18.48
C TRP A 397 -15.86 -11.60 -19.88
N PRO A 398 -15.00 -10.67 -20.30
CA PRO A 398 -14.28 -10.79 -21.56
C PRO A 398 -13.56 -12.16 -21.68
N GLY A 399 -13.61 -12.76 -22.87
CA GLY A 399 -13.12 -14.13 -23.09
C GLY A 399 -14.12 -15.24 -22.68
N ASP A 400 -15.42 -14.93 -22.61
CA ASP A 400 -16.51 -15.88 -22.31
C ASP A 400 -16.43 -16.56 -20.94
N LEU A 401 -15.75 -15.93 -19.98
CA LEU A 401 -15.61 -16.43 -18.63
C LEU A 401 -16.82 -16.12 -17.76
N THR A 402 -17.29 -17.11 -17.00
CA THR A 402 -18.32 -16.90 -15.96
C THR A 402 -17.74 -16.78 -14.56
N SER A 403 -16.48 -17.16 -14.37
CA SER A 403 -15.73 -16.96 -13.14
C SER A 403 -15.19 -15.53 -13.06
N GLN A 404 -15.33 -14.91 -11.89
CA GLN A 404 -14.82 -13.58 -11.61
C GLN A 404 -13.29 -13.48 -11.82
N PRO A 405 -12.80 -12.54 -12.65
CA PRO A 405 -11.38 -12.29 -12.81
C PRO A 405 -10.80 -11.68 -11.52
N LYS A 406 -9.61 -12.13 -11.13
CA LYS A 406 -8.94 -11.73 -9.89
C LYS A 406 -8.36 -10.30 -9.92
N GLY A 407 -8.44 -9.63 -11.06
CA GLY A 407 -8.00 -8.26 -11.26
C GLY A 407 -6.52 -8.09 -11.63
N TRP A 408 -5.77 -9.18 -11.76
CA TRP A 408 -4.41 -9.23 -12.28
C TRP A 408 -4.28 -10.37 -13.29
N LEU A 409 -3.48 -10.15 -14.35
CA LEU A 409 -3.25 -11.15 -15.38
C LEU A 409 -2.29 -12.23 -14.85
N PRO A 410 -2.61 -13.53 -15.00
CA PRO A 410 -1.76 -14.62 -14.56
C PRO A 410 -0.47 -14.62 -15.37
N SER A 411 0.55 -13.99 -14.82
CA SER A 411 1.88 -13.91 -15.40
C SER A 411 2.75 -15.00 -14.81
N ILE A 412 3.57 -15.62 -15.66
CA ILE A 412 4.60 -16.55 -15.21
C ILE A 412 5.64 -15.73 -14.45
N LEU A 413 5.83 -16.03 -13.17
CA LEU A 413 6.83 -15.37 -12.33
C LEU A 413 8.23 -15.87 -12.75
N ARG A 414 9.11 -14.95 -13.18
CA ARG A 414 10.50 -15.27 -13.54
C ARG A 414 11.36 -15.19 -12.28
N ILE A 415 11.83 -16.35 -11.82
CA ILE A 415 12.60 -16.45 -10.57
C ILE A 415 14.07 -16.63 -10.90
N GLY A 416 14.92 -15.67 -10.50
CA GLY A 416 16.37 -15.78 -10.58
C GLY A 416 16.93 -16.67 -9.48
N VAL A 417 17.83 -17.59 -9.85
CA VAL A 417 18.51 -18.51 -8.94
C VAL A 417 20.02 -18.40 -9.15
N PRO A 418 20.82 -18.13 -8.10
CA PRO A 418 22.27 -18.00 -8.24
C PRO A 418 22.93 -19.37 -8.48
N TRP A 419 23.87 -19.44 -9.42
CA TRP A 419 24.72 -20.62 -9.58
C TRP A 419 26.02 -20.46 -8.80
N LYS A 420 26.32 -21.43 -7.92
CA LYS A 420 27.59 -21.51 -7.19
C LYS A 420 28.26 -22.86 -7.38
N SER A 421 29.59 -22.86 -7.49
CA SER A 421 30.41 -24.07 -7.55
C SER A 421 30.47 -24.81 -6.20
N GLY A 422 30.53 -24.06 -5.10
CA GLY A 422 30.46 -24.56 -3.71
C GLY A 422 29.12 -24.25 -3.02
N TYR A 423 28.93 -24.80 -1.82
CA TYR A 423 27.73 -24.59 -0.99
C TYR A 423 26.40 -25.03 -1.63
N LYS A 424 26.42 -26.18 -2.29
CA LYS A 424 25.27 -26.78 -3.00
C LYS A 424 24.10 -27.13 -2.08
N GLU A 425 24.31 -27.16 -0.77
CA GLU A 425 23.30 -27.40 0.25
C GLU A 425 22.21 -26.31 0.25
N PHE A 426 22.57 -25.06 -0.08
CA PHE A 426 21.60 -23.94 -0.11
C PHE A 426 20.88 -23.82 -1.44
N VAL A 427 21.64 -23.88 -2.54
CA VAL A 427 21.13 -23.83 -3.91
C VAL A 427 22.02 -24.70 -4.80
N SER A 428 21.41 -25.63 -5.52
CA SER A 428 22.07 -26.48 -6.50
C SER A 428 21.25 -26.51 -7.79
N VAL A 429 21.95 -26.26 -8.89
CA VAL A 429 21.39 -26.19 -10.23
C VAL A 429 22.13 -27.21 -11.08
N THR A 430 21.43 -28.27 -11.52
CA THR A 430 22.02 -29.40 -12.27
C THR A 430 21.62 -29.40 -13.75
N ASP A 431 20.37 -29.05 -14.06
CA ASP A 431 19.79 -29.21 -15.40
C ASP A 431 19.41 -27.84 -15.99
N ILE A 432 20.38 -27.17 -16.62
CA ILE A 432 20.22 -25.87 -17.27
C ILE A 432 20.02 -26.08 -18.78
N ASP A 433 18.99 -25.46 -19.34
CA ASP A 433 18.82 -25.36 -20.79
C ASP A 433 19.73 -24.23 -21.35
N PRO A 434 20.78 -24.57 -22.13
CA PRO A 434 21.79 -23.62 -22.60
C PRO A 434 21.25 -22.58 -23.61
N ALA A 435 20.04 -22.75 -24.15
CA ALA A 435 19.44 -21.77 -25.05
C ALA A 435 18.61 -20.70 -24.31
N THR A 436 18.11 -21.01 -23.11
CA THR A 436 17.13 -20.16 -22.41
C THR A 436 17.51 -19.81 -20.97
N ASN A 437 18.63 -20.35 -20.46
CA ASN A 437 19.06 -20.30 -19.06
C ASN A 437 18.00 -20.80 -18.07
N ARG A 438 17.00 -21.56 -18.56
CA ARG A 438 15.94 -22.14 -17.73
C ARG A 438 16.47 -23.34 -17.00
N THR A 439 16.13 -23.46 -15.72
CA THR A 439 16.40 -24.67 -14.93
C THR A 439 15.08 -25.34 -14.61
N HIS A 440 14.97 -26.63 -14.94
CA HIS A 440 13.70 -27.31 -14.77
C HIS A 440 13.39 -27.68 -13.32
N ASN A 441 14.37 -27.95 -12.45
CA ASN A 441 14.20 -28.19 -11.02
C ASN A 441 15.48 -27.83 -10.24
N PRO A 442 15.68 -26.57 -9.80
CA PRO A 442 16.73 -26.29 -8.83
C PRO A 442 16.41 -26.99 -7.50
N THR A 443 17.45 -27.38 -6.75
CA THR A 443 17.31 -28.03 -5.44
C THR A 443 18.09 -27.24 -4.38
N GLY A 444 17.81 -27.46 -3.11
CA GLY A 444 18.54 -26.84 -2.00
C GLY A 444 17.63 -26.17 -0.98
N PHE A 445 18.17 -25.88 0.20
CA PHE A 445 17.42 -25.41 1.35
C PHE A 445 16.55 -24.17 1.05
N ALA A 446 17.07 -23.19 0.30
CA ALA A 446 16.33 -21.98 -0.03
C ALA A 446 15.17 -22.25 -1.01
N ILE A 447 15.37 -23.18 -1.95
CA ILE A 447 14.37 -23.57 -2.93
C ILE A 447 13.24 -24.38 -2.27
N ASP A 448 13.58 -25.25 -1.32
CA ASP A 448 12.61 -26.04 -0.57
C ASP A 448 11.68 -25.15 0.27
N ILE A 449 12.24 -24.14 0.96
CA ILE A 449 11.45 -23.14 1.70
C ILE A 449 10.50 -22.38 0.76
N PHE A 450 10.99 -21.96 -0.40
CA PHE A 450 10.16 -21.28 -1.39
C PHE A 450 9.00 -22.16 -1.87
N ASN A 451 9.29 -23.42 -2.24
CA ASN A 451 8.27 -24.38 -2.69
C ASN A 451 7.25 -24.71 -1.60
N GLU A 452 7.65 -24.83 -0.33
CA GLU A 452 6.71 -25.00 0.78
C GLU A 452 5.84 -23.75 0.99
N THR A 453 6.43 -22.56 0.88
CA THR A 453 5.69 -21.28 1.00
C THR A 453 4.57 -21.19 -0.05
N LEU A 454 4.83 -21.64 -1.28
CA LEU A 454 3.82 -21.67 -2.34
C LEU A 454 2.61 -22.56 -2.02
N LYS A 455 2.76 -23.61 -1.19
CA LYS A 455 1.65 -24.49 -0.79
C LYS A 455 0.69 -23.83 0.20
N PHE A 456 1.20 -22.88 1.00
CA PHE A 456 0.39 -22.13 1.97
C PHE A 456 -0.35 -20.94 1.35
N LEU A 457 0.00 -20.54 0.12
CA LEU A 457 -0.69 -19.47 -0.57
C LEU A 457 -2.12 -19.91 -0.96
N PRO A 458 -3.13 -19.04 -0.80
CA PRO A 458 -4.51 -19.35 -1.17
C PRO A 458 -4.75 -19.42 -2.69
N PHE A 459 -3.69 -19.32 -3.51
CA PHE A 459 -3.75 -19.33 -4.96
C PHE A 459 -2.54 -20.01 -5.59
N LYS A 460 -2.75 -20.63 -6.75
CA LYS A 460 -1.69 -21.26 -7.55
C LYS A 460 -0.97 -20.20 -8.40
N ILE A 461 0.34 -20.07 -8.23
CA ILE A 461 1.21 -19.23 -9.04
C ILE A 461 1.88 -20.10 -10.11
N LYS A 462 1.95 -19.61 -11.36
CA LYS A 462 2.83 -20.19 -12.39
C LYS A 462 4.18 -19.50 -12.30
N TYR A 463 5.27 -20.25 -12.26
CA TYR A 463 6.62 -19.70 -12.13
C TYR A 463 7.61 -20.51 -12.96
N GLU A 464 8.70 -19.86 -13.36
CA GLU A 464 9.83 -20.46 -14.08
C GLU A 464 11.13 -20.02 -13.41
N PHE A 465 12.05 -20.96 -13.20
CA PHE A 465 13.38 -20.67 -12.66
C PHE A 465 14.38 -20.38 -13.78
N TYR A 466 15.15 -19.34 -13.58
CA TYR A 466 16.22 -18.90 -14.46
C TYR A 466 17.53 -18.87 -13.68
N CYS A 467 18.52 -19.58 -14.20
CA CYS A 467 19.85 -19.60 -13.62
C CYS A 467 20.59 -18.31 -13.96
N TYR A 468 21.17 -17.66 -12.95
CA TYR A 468 22.05 -16.52 -13.15
C TYR A 468 23.52 -16.97 -13.08
N ASN A 469 24.29 -16.56 -14.09
CA ASN A 469 25.69 -16.87 -14.33
C ASN A 469 26.01 -18.34 -14.71
N GLU A 470 25.83 -18.66 -16.00
CA GLU A 470 26.17 -19.97 -16.61
C GLU A 470 27.64 -20.08 -17.04
N THR A 471 28.23 -18.96 -17.48
CA THR A 471 29.62 -18.93 -17.92
C THR A 471 30.50 -18.80 -16.68
N ASN A 472 31.59 -19.55 -16.57
CA ASN A 472 32.66 -19.37 -15.57
C ASN A 472 33.30 -17.97 -15.66
N ASN A 473 32.50 -16.93 -15.52
CA ASN A 473 32.92 -15.56 -15.51
C ASN A 473 33.15 -15.24 -14.03
N ASP A 474 34.42 -15.25 -13.63
CA ASP A 474 34.88 -15.12 -12.23
C ASP A 474 34.59 -13.73 -11.60
N LYS A 475 33.58 -12.99 -12.09
CA LYS A 475 33.34 -11.57 -11.76
C LYS A 475 31.86 -11.20 -11.57
N TRP A 476 30.93 -12.15 -11.44
CA TRP A 476 29.55 -11.81 -11.11
C TRP A 476 29.39 -11.59 -9.60
N THR A 477 28.45 -10.73 -9.20
CA THR A 477 28.10 -10.52 -7.78
C THR A 477 26.60 -10.65 -7.56
N TYR A 478 26.18 -10.89 -6.31
CA TYR A 478 24.75 -10.83 -5.95
C TYR A 478 24.14 -9.46 -6.26
N ASP A 479 24.93 -8.38 -6.13
CA ASP A 479 24.45 -7.03 -6.42
C ASP A 479 24.05 -6.92 -7.91
N ASP A 480 24.84 -7.49 -8.83
CA ASP A 480 24.54 -7.51 -10.27
C ASP A 480 23.25 -8.28 -10.58
N MET A 481 23.04 -9.41 -9.89
CA MET A 481 21.83 -10.22 -10.04
C MET A 481 20.58 -9.49 -9.54
N LEU A 482 20.69 -8.83 -8.38
CA LEU A 482 19.59 -8.08 -7.77
C LEU A 482 19.25 -6.81 -8.56
N HIS A 483 20.23 -6.14 -9.17
CA HIS A 483 19.98 -5.04 -10.11
C HIS A 483 19.25 -5.49 -11.39
N GLY A 484 19.21 -6.79 -11.67
CA GLY A 484 18.39 -7.38 -12.71
C GLY A 484 16.89 -7.34 -12.42
N ILE A 485 16.44 -6.99 -11.21
CA ILE A 485 15.01 -6.88 -10.86
C ILE A 485 14.50 -5.47 -11.18
N PRO A 486 13.39 -5.26 -11.93
CA PRO A 486 12.47 -6.25 -12.52
C PRO A 486 12.78 -6.64 -14.00
N ARG A 487 13.90 -6.19 -14.57
CA ARG A 487 14.21 -6.32 -16.00
C ARG A 487 14.31 -7.80 -16.43
N ASP A 488 15.18 -8.53 -15.77
CA ASP A 488 15.57 -9.89 -16.11
C ASP A 488 14.77 -10.92 -15.27
N PHE A 489 14.54 -10.62 -13.98
CA PHE A 489 13.77 -11.46 -13.05
C PHE A 489 12.74 -10.62 -12.30
N ASP A 490 11.65 -11.26 -11.86
CA ASP A 490 10.64 -10.62 -11.02
C ASP A 490 10.97 -10.79 -9.52
N MET A 491 11.74 -11.84 -9.17
CA MET A 491 12.19 -12.15 -7.82
C MET A 491 13.44 -13.03 -7.87
N VAL A 492 14.21 -13.04 -6.80
CA VAL A 492 15.36 -13.92 -6.60
C VAL A 492 15.11 -14.88 -5.45
N VAL A 493 15.46 -16.15 -5.62
CA VAL A 493 15.44 -17.16 -4.54
C VAL A 493 16.83 -17.76 -4.40
N GLY A 494 17.39 -17.63 -3.19
CA GLY A 494 18.69 -18.19 -2.85
C GLY A 494 19.18 -17.77 -1.47
N ASP A 495 20.45 -18.05 -1.24
CA ASP A 495 21.27 -17.65 -0.08
C ASP A 495 21.71 -16.18 -0.16
N THR A 496 20.78 -15.27 -0.46
CA THR A 496 21.06 -13.83 -0.57
C THR A 496 21.01 -13.16 0.79
N THR A 497 22.14 -12.57 1.21
CA THR A 497 22.21 -11.80 2.45
C THR A 497 21.48 -10.47 2.35
N ILE A 498 20.65 -10.17 3.36
CA ILE A 498 20.02 -8.87 3.58
C ILE A 498 21.12 -7.89 4.03
N TRP A 499 21.43 -6.91 3.19
CA TRP A 499 22.46 -5.90 3.45
C TRP A 499 21.90 -4.50 3.21
N ALA A 500 22.23 -3.53 4.05
CA ALA A 500 21.58 -2.21 4.03
C ALA A 500 21.70 -1.48 2.67
N PRO A 501 22.85 -1.48 1.98
CA PRO A 501 22.94 -0.95 0.61
C PRO A 501 22.01 -1.65 -0.39
N ARG A 502 21.76 -2.96 -0.24
CA ARG A 502 20.84 -3.72 -1.11
C ARG A 502 19.38 -3.31 -0.91
N ALA A 503 19.00 -2.99 0.33
CA ALA A 503 17.64 -2.54 0.65
C ALA A 503 17.26 -1.21 -0.02
N SER A 504 18.20 -0.49 -0.63
CA SER A 504 17.91 0.74 -1.40
C SER A 504 17.32 0.47 -2.79
N TYR A 505 17.49 -0.75 -3.33
CA TYR A 505 17.05 -1.09 -4.69
C TYR A 505 16.29 -2.42 -4.81
N VAL A 506 16.20 -3.21 -3.74
CA VAL A 506 15.31 -4.39 -3.66
C VAL A 506 14.62 -4.48 -2.31
N ASP A 507 13.40 -5.02 -2.31
CA ASP A 507 12.66 -5.37 -1.10
C ASP A 507 12.97 -6.82 -0.69
N PHE A 508 13.22 -7.04 0.60
CA PHE A 508 13.52 -8.36 1.16
C PHE A 508 12.34 -8.95 1.92
N SER A 509 12.23 -10.29 1.92
CA SER A 509 11.39 -11.02 2.86
C SER A 509 11.98 -10.98 4.28
N LEU A 510 11.22 -11.48 5.25
CA LEU A 510 11.80 -11.82 6.54
C LEU A 510 12.91 -12.88 6.37
N PRO A 511 13.99 -12.81 7.19
CA PRO A 511 15.08 -13.78 7.13
C PRO A 511 14.56 -15.17 7.52
N TYR A 512 14.90 -16.18 6.72
CA TYR A 512 14.54 -17.58 6.98
C TYR A 512 15.64 -18.38 7.69
N SER A 513 16.82 -17.78 7.88
CA SER A 513 17.99 -18.35 8.57
C SER A 513 18.64 -17.29 9.45
N GLU A 514 19.41 -17.73 10.44
CA GLU A 514 20.20 -16.84 11.31
C GLU A 514 21.17 -15.98 10.48
N SER A 515 21.16 -14.67 10.74
CA SER A 515 22.08 -13.68 10.18
C SER A 515 23.25 -13.44 11.14
N GLY A 516 24.43 -13.20 10.59
CA GLY A 516 25.63 -12.83 11.35
C GLY A 516 26.91 -13.36 10.73
N VAL A 517 28.01 -12.69 11.06
CA VAL A 517 29.35 -13.04 10.57
C VAL A 517 30.24 -13.41 11.75
N VAL A 518 31.04 -14.45 11.59
CA VAL A 518 31.87 -14.99 12.67
C VAL A 518 33.29 -15.20 12.23
N LEU A 519 34.20 -15.02 13.18
CA LEU A 519 35.61 -15.31 12.97
C LEU A 519 35.90 -16.74 13.43
N VAL A 520 36.36 -17.57 12.50
CA VAL A 520 36.76 -18.95 12.75
C VAL A 520 38.28 -19.04 12.78
N VAL A 521 38.79 -19.67 13.84
CA VAL A 521 40.23 -19.94 13.99
C VAL A 521 40.45 -21.42 14.28
N ARG A 522 41.68 -21.89 14.06
CA ARG A 522 42.08 -23.24 14.46
C ARG A 522 41.97 -23.44 15.97
N ASN A 523 41.46 -24.60 16.36
CA ASN A 523 41.39 -25.00 17.75
C ASN A 523 42.77 -25.47 18.22
N LYS A 524 43.53 -24.57 18.86
CA LYS A 524 44.75 -24.96 19.60
C LYS A 524 44.31 -25.71 20.87
N LYS A 525 44.78 -26.96 21.06
CA LYS A 525 44.45 -27.81 22.22
C LYS A 525 44.67 -27.10 23.57
N ALA A 526 43.95 -27.58 24.58
CA ALA A 526 43.79 -27.00 25.91
C ALA A 526 45.10 -26.55 26.57
N PHE A 527 45.00 -25.42 27.28
CA PHE A 527 46.07 -24.73 27.98
C PHE A 527 46.97 -25.64 28.81
N ASP A 528 48.26 -25.28 28.84
CA ASP A 528 49.26 -25.86 29.75
C ASP A 528 48.76 -25.78 31.21
N MET A 529 48.93 -26.85 31.99
CA MET A 529 48.45 -26.97 33.39
C MET A 529 49.01 -25.86 34.32
N TRP A 530 50.05 -25.16 33.88
CA TRP A 530 50.75 -24.08 34.58
C TRP A 530 50.26 -22.66 34.22
N ILE A 531 49.12 -22.51 33.52
CA ILE A 531 48.63 -21.18 33.13
C ILE A 531 48.38 -20.24 34.33
N PHE A 532 48.07 -20.78 35.51
CA PHE A 532 47.82 -19.99 36.72
C PHE A 532 49.04 -19.25 37.27
N THR A 533 50.28 -19.61 36.88
CA THR A 533 51.49 -18.90 37.33
C THR A 533 51.88 -17.73 36.41
N LYS A 534 51.38 -17.71 35.16
CA LYS A 534 51.67 -16.66 34.17
C LYS A 534 51.16 -15.23 34.52
N PRO A 535 50.04 -15.02 35.24
CA PRO A 535 49.50 -13.68 35.48
C PRO A 535 50.37 -12.77 36.35
N LEU A 536 51.26 -13.34 37.17
CA LEU A 536 52.15 -12.61 38.07
C LEU A 536 53.60 -13.03 37.82
N ARG A 537 54.52 -12.07 37.81
CA ARG A 537 55.96 -12.34 37.74
C ARG A 537 56.41 -13.07 39.00
N TRP A 538 57.42 -13.95 38.88
CA TRP A 538 58.00 -14.65 40.02
C TRP A 538 58.52 -13.71 41.12
N ASP A 539 59.05 -12.54 40.74
CA ASP A 539 59.48 -11.49 41.68
C ASP A 539 58.34 -11.04 42.60
N LEU A 540 57.12 -10.95 42.06
CA LEU A 540 55.93 -10.52 42.78
C LEU A 540 55.35 -11.64 43.63
N TRP A 541 55.38 -12.89 43.15
CA TRP A 541 55.06 -14.07 43.97
C TRP A 541 55.95 -14.14 45.23
N LEU A 542 57.25 -13.91 45.07
CA LEU A 542 58.20 -13.89 46.17
C LEU A 542 57.93 -12.73 47.13
N ALA A 543 57.63 -11.54 46.61
CA ALA A 543 57.26 -10.38 47.41
C ALA A 543 55.98 -10.61 48.23
N ILE A 544 54.96 -11.25 47.67
CA ILE A 544 53.73 -11.63 48.38
C ILE A 544 54.07 -12.60 49.52
N GLY A 545 54.88 -13.63 49.26
CA GLY A 545 55.33 -14.57 50.28
C GLY A 545 56.08 -13.88 51.44
N LEU A 546 57.00 -12.97 51.14
CA LEU A 546 57.73 -12.19 52.16
C LEU A 546 56.81 -11.24 52.94
N ALA A 547 55.89 -10.55 52.26
CA ALA A 547 54.92 -9.66 52.90
C ALA A 547 54.01 -10.42 53.87
N CYS A 548 53.54 -11.61 53.48
CA CYS A 548 52.76 -12.49 54.36
C CYS A 548 53.54 -12.83 55.64
N ILE A 549 54.80 -13.24 55.53
CA ILE A 549 55.65 -13.59 56.67
C ILE A 549 55.88 -12.37 57.57
N PHE A 550 56.20 -11.22 56.98
CA PHE A 550 56.40 -9.97 57.71
C PHE A 550 55.15 -9.57 58.50
N MET A 551 53.97 -9.62 57.88
CA MET A 551 52.71 -9.29 58.54
C MET A 551 52.35 -10.26 59.66
N GLY A 552 52.64 -11.56 59.49
CA GLY A 552 52.51 -12.56 60.55
C GLY A 552 53.37 -12.24 61.77
N ILE A 553 54.61 -11.76 61.56
CA ILE A 553 55.51 -11.33 62.64
C ILE A 553 54.98 -10.07 63.34
N VAL A 554 54.48 -9.09 62.58
CA VAL A 554 53.91 -7.85 63.13
C VAL A 554 52.70 -8.13 64.02
N ILE A 555 51.76 -8.97 63.56
CA ILE A 555 50.60 -9.38 64.36
C ILE A 555 51.06 -10.11 65.63
N TRP A 556 52.03 -11.03 65.51
CA TRP A 556 52.57 -11.76 66.66
C TRP A 556 53.20 -10.85 67.71
N ILE A 557 53.92 -9.80 67.32
CA ILE A 557 54.50 -8.82 68.24
C ILE A 557 53.40 -8.01 68.96
N LEU A 558 52.37 -7.57 68.22
CA LEU A 558 51.27 -6.76 68.76
C LEU A 558 50.37 -7.52 69.74
N GLU A 559 50.43 -8.86 69.71
CA GLU A 559 49.62 -9.75 70.54
C GLU A 559 50.40 -10.37 71.71
N ARG A 560 51.70 -10.06 71.86
CA ARG A 560 52.46 -10.48 73.04
C ARG A 560 51.94 -9.77 74.31
N PRO A 561 51.58 -10.49 75.38
CA PRO A 561 51.17 -9.87 76.64
C PRO A 561 52.39 -9.26 77.37
N VAL A 562 52.27 -7.99 77.80
CA VAL A 562 53.22 -7.35 78.71
C VAL A 562 52.81 -7.69 80.15
N THR A 563 53.43 -8.71 80.73
CA THR A 563 53.22 -9.15 82.13
C THR A 563 54.04 -8.31 83.09
N ASN A 564 53.41 -7.67 84.08
CA ASN A 564 54.03 -7.22 85.33
C ASN A 564 53.05 -7.38 86.52
N ASN A 565 53.18 -8.52 87.22
CA ASN A 565 53.16 -8.79 88.68
C ASN A 565 52.02 -8.27 89.61
N PRO A 566 51.85 -8.82 90.85
CA PRO A 566 52.02 -10.21 91.34
C PRO A 566 50.90 -10.72 92.31
N ILE A 567 50.69 -12.05 92.33
CA ILE A 567 50.53 -13.01 93.48
C ILE A 567 49.71 -12.57 94.74
N THR A 568 48.71 -13.29 95.29
CA THR A 568 48.76 -14.47 96.24
C THR A 568 47.29 -14.86 96.65
N PRO A 569 46.98 -15.96 97.39
CA PRO A 569 46.05 -17.02 96.95
C PRO A 569 44.89 -17.34 97.94
N GLY A 570 43.89 -18.14 97.53
CA GLY A 570 42.92 -18.74 98.46
C GLY A 570 41.67 -19.36 97.83
N GLU A 571 41.49 -20.65 98.11
CA GLU A 571 40.24 -21.46 98.14
C GLU A 571 39.55 -21.92 96.83
N GLU A 572 39.87 -23.18 96.51
CA GLU A 572 39.05 -24.31 96.04
C GLU A 572 37.58 -24.10 95.58
N SER A 573 37.42 -24.24 94.24
CA SER A 573 36.57 -25.19 93.50
C SER A 573 35.11 -25.44 93.91
N VAL A 574 34.16 -25.23 92.98
CA VAL A 574 33.34 -26.29 92.33
C VAL A 574 32.79 -25.82 90.97
N VAL A 575 33.30 -26.45 89.90
CA VAL A 575 32.71 -26.88 88.60
C VAL A 575 31.53 -26.09 87.98
N LYS A 576 31.76 -25.51 86.77
CA LYS A 576 30.99 -25.80 85.53
C LYS A 576 31.60 -25.16 84.25
N THR A 577 31.95 -26.04 83.32
CA THR A 577 31.83 -25.99 81.84
C THR A 577 32.37 -24.80 81.01
N GLU A 578 33.37 -25.17 80.21
CA GLU A 578 33.61 -24.80 78.80
C GLU A 578 33.84 -23.33 78.45
N THR A 579 35.10 -22.89 78.57
CA THR A 579 35.69 -21.94 77.63
C THR A 579 37.22 -21.88 77.75
N GLU A 580 37.86 -21.72 76.59
CA GLU A 580 39.10 -20.99 76.32
C GLU A 580 40.47 -21.72 76.38
N GLN A 581 41.14 -21.64 75.21
CA GLN A 581 42.55 -21.95 74.93
C GLN A 581 43.49 -21.11 75.83
N PRO A 582 44.77 -21.52 76.03
CA PRO A 582 45.80 -21.09 75.08
C PRO A 582 46.96 -22.10 74.94
N GLY A 583 47.12 -22.68 73.76
CA GLY A 583 48.27 -23.53 73.37
C GLY A 583 48.90 -23.06 72.07
N MET A 584 49.14 -21.76 71.96
CA MET A 584 49.65 -21.06 70.77
C MET A 584 51.17 -21.29 70.63
N ASN A 585 51.59 -22.35 69.92
CA ASN A 585 53.00 -22.63 69.68
C ASN A 585 53.30 -22.84 68.17
N TYR A 586 54.07 -21.90 67.63
CA TYR A 586 54.90 -21.90 66.40
C TYR A 586 54.27 -21.95 64.99
N LEU A 587 53.01 -22.34 64.79
CA LEU A 587 52.36 -22.33 63.45
C LEU A 587 51.29 -21.24 63.23
N ALA A 588 50.96 -20.48 64.28
CA ALA A 588 49.87 -19.50 64.27
C ALA A 588 49.96 -18.37 63.22
N PRO A 589 51.11 -17.72 62.94
CA PRO A 589 51.10 -16.57 62.02
C PRO A 589 50.79 -16.97 60.57
N ILE A 590 51.13 -18.20 60.16
CA ILE A 590 50.88 -18.68 58.80
C ILE A 590 49.41 -19.08 58.63
N THR A 591 48.80 -19.70 59.65
CA THR A 591 47.39 -20.10 59.63
C THR A 591 46.44 -18.90 59.74
N VAL A 592 46.79 -17.89 60.54
CA VAL A 592 46.04 -16.63 60.67
C VAL A 592 45.97 -15.88 59.33
N LEU A 593 47.03 -15.94 58.52
CA LEU A 593 47.09 -15.24 57.24
C LEU A 593 46.40 -15.96 56.08
N ALA A 594 46.28 -17.28 56.14
CA ALA A 594 45.58 -18.05 55.11
C ALA A 594 44.04 -17.99 55.27
N PHE A 595 43.55 -17.94 56.51
CA PHE A 595 42.12 -17.85 56.84
C PHE A 595 41.91 -16.98 58.09
N PRO A 596 41.76 -15.65 57.95
CA PRO A 596 41.60 -14.77 59.09
C PRO A 596 40.17 -14.86 59.66
N GLU A 597 40.01 -15.53 60.79
CA GLU A 597 38.76 -15.53 61.57
C GLU A 597 38.76 -14.37 62.59
N ARG A 598 37.61 -13.72 62.79
CA ARG A 598 37.45 -12.56 63.69
C ARG A 598 37.91 -12.84 65.13
N ASN A 599 37.88 -14.11 65.54
CA ASN A 599 38.16 -14.54 66.90
C ASN A 599 39.67 -14.65 67.21
N MET A 600 40.54 -14.43 66.22
CA MET A 600 41.98 -14.68 66.33
C MET A 600 42.79 -13.51 66.91
N VAL A 601 42.21 -12.31 67.08
CA VAL A 601 42.94 -11.12 67.51
C VAL A 601 42.22 -10.40 68.66
N THR A 602 42.92 -10.21 69.78
CA THR A 602 42.38 -9.61 71.02
C THR A 602 42.66 -8.10 71.13
N ASN A 603 43.77 -7.62 70.57
CA ASN A 603 44.20 -6.21 70.64
C ASN A 603 43.55 -5.35 69.53
N LYS A 604 42.97 -4.18 69.87
CA LYS A 604 42.37 -3.23 68.91
C LYS A 604 43.36 -2.77 67.82
N TRP A 605 44.65 -2.63 68.14
CA TRP A 605 45.68 -2.24 67.17
C TRP A 605 46.01 -3.36 66.19
N SER A 606 46.07 -4.60 66.69
CA SER A 606 46.29 -5.78 65.84
C SER A 606 45.08 -6.01 64.91
N LEU A 607 43.85 -5.73 65.38
CA LEU A 607 42.64 -5.76 64.55
C LEU A 607 42.70 -4.76 63.39
N PHE A 608 43.15 -3.53 63.63
CA PHE A 608 43.32 -2.53 62.57
C PHE A 608 44.35 -2.97 61.52
N VAL A 609 45.49 -3.51 61.95
CA VAL A 609 46.54 -4.02 61.06
C VAL A 609 46.02 -5.20 60.22
N LEU A 610 45.25 -6.12 60.82
CA LEU A 610 44.63 -7.24 60.12
C LEU A 610 43.62 -6.78 59.06
N VAL A 611 42.80 -5.76 59.36
CA VAL A 611 41.84 -5.20 58.39
C VAL A 611 42.56 -4.57 57.20
N CYS A 612 43.64 -3.81 57.44
CA CYS A 612 44.47 -3.24 56.38
C CYS A 612 45.13 -4.34 55.52
N TRP A 613 45.59 -5.43 56.14
CA TRP A 613 46.15 -6.58 55.44
C TRP A 613 45.12 -7.29 54.55
N LEU A 614 43.93 -7.56 55.09
CA LEU A 614 42.82 -8.15 54.35
C LEU A 614 42.41 -7.32 53.14
N PHE A 615 42.40 -5.99 53.30
CA PHE A 615 42.14 -5.07 52.20
C PHE A 615 43.21 -5.15 51.10
N MET A 616 44.49 -5.22 51.48
CA MET A 616 45.60 -5.41 50.54
C MET A 616 45.54 -6.77 49.83
N ALA A 617 45.26 -7.85 50.56
CA ALA A 617 45.11 -9.19 50.01
C ALA A 617 43.93 -9.27 49.00
N PHE A 618 42.83 -8.59 49.32
CA PHE A 618 41.68 -8.47 48.41
C PHE A 618 42.07 -7.77 47.10
N ILE A 619 42.79 -6.65 47.16
CA ILE A 619 43.27 -5.94 45.96
C ILE A 619 44.17 -6.84 45.10
N LEU A 620 45.08 -7.60 45.72
CA LEU A 620 45.95 -8.54 45.02
C LEU A 620 45.15 -9.65 44.32
N MET A 621 44.13 -10.20 44.98
CA MET A 621 43.26 -11.23 44.41
C MET A 621 42.45 -10.71 43.20
N GLN A 622 41.93 -9.48 43.31
CA GLN A 622 41.21 -8.84 42.20
C GLN A 622 42.14 -8.56 41.01
N SER A 623 43.35 -8.07 41.26
CA SER A 623 44.35 -7.82 40.21
C SER A 623 44.80 -9.12 39.53
N PHE A 624 44.99 -10.21 40.28
CA PHE A 624 45.28 -11.52 39.72
C PHE A 624 44.18 -12.00 38.77
N THR A 625 42.92 -11.90 39.22
CA THR A 625 41.76 -12.32 38.43
C THR A 625 41.60 -11.48 37.16
N ALA A 626 41.79 -10.16 37.26
CA ALA A 626 41.75 -9.26 36.11
C ALA A 626 42.85 -9.56 35.09
N ASN A 627 44.10 -9.79 35.54
CA ASN A 627 45.21 -10.11 34.64
C ASN A 627 45.06 -11.48 33.97
N LEU A 628 44.59 -12.49 34.70
CA LEU A 628 44.30 -13.79 34.12
C LEU A 628 43.21 -13.69 33.05
N SER A 629 42.14 -12.94 33.34
CA SER A 629 41.07 -12.67 32.39
C SER A 629 41.59 -11.94 31.15
N ALA A 630 42.46 -10.93 31.31
CA ALA A 630 43.06 -10.20 30.21
C ALA A 630 43.95 -11.08 29.32
N ILE A 631 44.72 -12.00 29.90
CA ILE A 631 45.55 -12.94 29.14
C ILE A 631 44.67 -13.89 28.29
N LEU A 632 43.57 -14.38 28.87
CA LEU A 632 42.65 -15.29 28.18
C LEU A 632 41.89 -14.61 27.03
N THR A 633 41.59 -13.32 27.15
CA THR A 633 40.92 -12.53 26.09
C THR A 633 41.88 -12.03 25.01
N VAL A 634 43.10 -11.60 25.37
CA VAL A 634 44.08 -11.07 24.41
C VAL A 634 44.57 -12.13 23.42
N ASP A 635 44.74 -13.38 23.83
CA ASP A 635 45.15 -14.46 22.91
C ASP A 635 44.07 -14.80 21.87
N GLN A 636 42.80 -14.47 22.13
CA GLN A 636 41.71 -14.59 21.15
C GLN A 636 41.67 -13.40 20.18
N LEU A 637 41.94 -12.19 20.67
CA LEU A 637 41.92 -10.94 19.89
C LEU A 637 43.16 -10.70 19.02
N LYS A 638 44.33 -11.25 19.39
CA LYS A 638 45.59 -11.10 18.62
C LYS A 638 45.48 -11.56 17.16
N PHE A 639 44.63 -12.54 16.87
CA PHE A 639 44.44 -13.05 15.51
C PHE A 639 43.66 -12.09 14.59
N ALA A 640 42.82 -11.22 15.15
CA ALA A 640 41.97 -10.34 14.36
C ALA A 640 42.70 -9.10 13.82
N PHE A 641 43.78 -8.64 14.47
CA PHE A 641 44.41 -7.33 14.16
C PHE A 641 45.93 -7.34 14.01
N SER A 642 46.61 -8.47 14.15
CA SER A 642 48.06 -8.55 13.92
C SER A 642 48.36 -8.58 12.41
N GLU A 643 49.35 -7.80 11.95
CA GLU A 643 49.68 -7.60 10.53
C GLU A 643 50.24 -8.86 9.82
N ASP A 644 50.67 -9.88 10.58
CA ASP A 644 51.37 -11.06 10.06
C ASP A 644 50.45 -12.18 9.52
N TYR A 645 49.13 -11.98 9.55
CA TYR A 645 48.14 -13.03 9.24
C TYR A 645 47.28 -12.70 8.02
N TYR A 646 47.04 -13.72 7.18
CA TYR A 646 46.07 -13.69 6.07
C TYR A 646 44.69 -14.17 6.52
N LEU A 647 43.65 -13.47 6.04
CA LEU A 647 42.24 -13.75 6.33
C LEU A 647 41.57 -14.39 5.12
N GLY A 648 40.84 -15.48 5.34
CA GLY A 648 39.96 -16.09 4.34
C GLY A 648 38.57 -15.45 4.38
N TYR A 649 37.98 -15.23 3.22
CA TYR A 649 36.56 -14.84 3.07
C TYR A 649 35.93 -15.58 1.89
N GLN A 650 34.59 -15.64 1.86
CA GLN A 650 33.88 -16.35 0.80
C GLN A 650 33.88 -15.53 -0.51
N GLU A 651 34.25 -16.16 -1.63
CA GLU A 651 34.16 -15.53 -2.96
C GLU A 651 32.71 -15.12 -3.27
N PHE A 652 32.56 -13.99 -3.95
CA PHE A 652 31.27 -13.40 -4.33
C PHE A 652 30.39 -12.95 -3.14
N SER A 653 30.93 -12.92 -1.92
CA SER A 653 30.26 -12.40 -0.73
C SER A 653 30.49 -10.89 -0.54
N PHE A 654 29.57 -10.23 0.14
CA PHE A 654 29.70 -8.83 0.56
C PHE A 654 30.84 -8.63 1.58
N ILE A 655 31.32 -9.73 2.19
CA ILE A 655 32.37 -9.72 3.21
C ILE A 655 33.65 -9.03 2.71
N GLU A 656 34.02 -9.17 1.43
CA GLU A 656 35.21 -8.47 0.91
C GLU A 656 35.08 -6.96 1.10
N LYS A 657 33.96 -6.38 0.65
CA LYS A 657 33.66 -4.95 0.77
C LYS A 657 33.62 -4.54 2.24
N PHE A 658 32.92 -5.29 3.08
CA PHE A 658 32.81 -5.04 4.53
C PHE A 658 34.19 -5.01 5.22
N LEU A 659 35.07 -5.99 4.93
CA LEU A 659 36.41 -6.03 5.52
C LEU A 659 37.31 -4.89 5.03
N THR A 660 37.19 -4.48 3.76
CA THR A 660 38.03 -3.43 3.19
C THR A 660 37.54 -2.01 3.48
N GLU A 661 36.23 -1.77 3.44
CA GLU A 661 35.64 -0.43 3.55
C GLU A 661 35.33 -0.09 5.01
N ASP A 662 34.70 -0.99 5.76
CA ASP A 662 34.23 -0.71 7.12
C ASP A 662 35.30 -1.01 8.18
N LEU A 663 36.06 -2.11 8.00
CA LEU A 663 37.15 -2.49 8.91
C LEU A 663 38.54 -2.03 8.46
N ASN A 664 38.65 -1.39 7.29
CA ASN A 664 39.89 -0.84 6.73
C ASN A 664 41.05 -1.85 6.68
N ILE A 665 40.75 -3.14 6.42
CA ILE A 665 41.76 -4.19 6.27
C ILE A 665 42.34 -4.14 4.86
N ASN A 666 43.67 -4.17 4.76
CA ASN A 666 44.33 -4.14 3.46
C ASN A 666 43.96 -5.37 2.62
N LYS A 667 43.45 -5.13 1.40
CA LYS A 667 43.02 -6.16 0.44
C LYS A 667 44.11 -7.19 0.13
N SER A 668 45.40 -6.82 0.21
CA SER A 668 46.51 -7.76 0.02
C SER A 668 46.55 -8.91 1.04
N ARG A 669 45.86 -8.75 2.18
CA ARG A 669 45.78 -9.75 3.26
C ARG A 669 44.58 -10.69 3.14
N LEU A 670 43.68 -10.43 2.20
CA LEU A 670 42.44 -11.17 2.03
C LEU A 670 42.59 -12.21 0.92
N LYS A 671 42.13 -13.43 1.17
CA LYS A 671 42.09 -14.51 0.18
C LYS A 671 40.67 -15.07 0.08
N GLY A 672 40.11 -15.02 -1.13
CA GLY A 672 38.80 -15.59 -1.43
C GLY A 672 38.85 -17.11 -1.59
N TYR A 673 37.83 -17.80 -1.10
CA TYR A 673 37.58 -19.21 -1.40
C TYR A 673 36.09 -19.44 -1.67
N SER A 674 35.77 -20.33 -2.61
CA SER A 674 34.39 -20.65 -3.02
C SER A 674 33.82 -21.92 -2.38
N SER A 675 34.62 -22.71 -1.68
CA SER A 675 34.19 -23.99 -1.08
C SER A 675 34.75 -24.22 0.33
N VAL A 676 34.03 -25.05 1.08
CA VAL A 676 34.39 -25.48 2.43
C VAL A 676 35.73 -26.23 2.43
N GLU A 677 35.97 -27.06 1.41
CA GLU A 677 37.22 -27.79 1.22
C GLU A 677 38.40 -26.85 0.94
N GLY A 678 38.17 -25.80 0.14
CA GLY A 678 39.16 -24.76 -0.15
C GLY A 678 39.58 -24.03 1.12
N PHE A 679 38.61 -23.68 1.99
CA PHE A 679 38.89 -23.11 3.30
C PHE A 679 39.66 -24.08 4.21
N HIS A 680 39.26 -25.35 4.26
CA HIS A 680 39.95 -26.35 5.08
C HIS A 680 41.42 -26.52 4.65
N ASP A 681 41.68 -26.68 3.36
CA ASP A 681 43.02 -26.81 2.80
C ASP A 681 43.88 -25.55 3.02
N ALA A 682 43.32 -24.37 2.79
CA ALA A 682 44.01 -23.11 3.02
C ALA A 682 44.33 -22.85 4.50
N MET A 683 43.39 -23.16 5.39
CA MET A 683 43.66 -23.15 6.82
C MET A 683 44.71 -24.18 7.16
N SER A 684 44.68 -25.40 6.59
CA SER A 684 45.64 -26.47 6.85
C SER A 684 47.10 -26.03 6.64
N ARG A 685 47.34 -25.21 5.61
CA ARG A 685 48.66 -24.66 5.29
C ARG A 685 49.13 -23.54 6.25
N GLY A 686 48.23 -22.68 6.73
CA GLY A 686 48.55 -21.48 7.52
C GLY A 686 49.24 -20.36 6.71
N SER A 687 49.28 -19.13 7.21
CA SER A 687 49.82 -17.97 6.46
C SER A 687 51.28 -18.14 6.04
N LYS A 688 52.09 -18.80 6.87
CA LYS A 688 53.52 -19.04 6.61
C LYS A 688 53.78 -19.91 5.38
N ASN A 689 52.84 -20.77 4.99
CA ASN A 689 52.94 -21.65 3.83
C ASN A 689 51.97 -21.23 2.71
N GLY A 690 51.63 -19.94 2.61
CA GLY A 690 50.75 -19.42 1.57
C GLY A 690 49.26 -19.71 1.78
N GLY A 691 48.85 -20.22 2.94
CA GLY A 691 47.46 -20.41 3.35
C GLY A 691 46.85 -19.18 4.04
N ILE A 692 45.92 -19.44 4.97
CA ILE A 692 45.24 -18.45 5.82
C ILE A 692 45.25 -18.93 7.28
N ASP A 693 45.11 -18.02 8.25
CA ASP A 693 45.08 -18.38 9.68
C ASP A 693 43.74 -18.14 10.37
N ALA A 694 42.84 -17.42 9.72
CA ALA A 694 41.46 -17.25 10.17
C ALA A 694 40.51 -17.11 8.99
N ILE A 695 39.25 -17.50 9.19
CA ILE A 695 38.16 -17.35 8.22
C ILE A 695 37.16 -16.35 8.80
N PHE A 696 36.69 -15.43 7.97
CA PHE A 696 35.60 -14.53 8.29
C PHE A 696 34.45 -14.83 7.32
N ASP A 697 33.41 -15.46 7.82
CA ASP A 697 32.31 -15.97 7.00
C ASP A 697 30.96 -15.98 7.76
N GLU A 698 29.86 -16.06 7.01
CA GLU A 698 28.51 -16.02 7.57
C GLU A 698 28.21 -17.31 8.36
N ILE A 699 27.39 -17.18 9.41
CA ILE A 699 27.05 -18.28 10.32
C ILE A 699 26.58 -19.57 9.60
N PRO A 700 25.68 -19.51 8.59
CA PRO A 700 25.21 -20.73 7.91
C PRO A 700 26.34 -21.52 7.24
N TYR A 701 27.30 -20.84 6.60
CA TYR A 701 28.44 -21.48 5.94
C TYR A 701 29.45 -22.03 6.95
N VAL A 702 29.67 -21.29 8.04
CA VAL A 702 30.54 -21.75 9.13
C VAL A 702 29.95 -22.98 9.82
N LYS A 703 28.62 -23.06 10.00
CA LYS A 703 27.97 -24.27 10.53
C LYS A 703 28.24 -25.49 9.63
N LEU A 704 28.26 -25.33 8.30
CA LEU A 704 28.64 -26.41 7.38
C LEU A 704 30.12 -26.82 7.53
N LEU A 705 31.03 -25.85 7.64
CA LEU A 705 32.45 -26.10 7.90
C LEU A 705 32.67 -26.86 9.22
N MET A 706 32.00 -26.42 10.29
CA MET A 706 32.08 -27.04 11.61
C MET A 706 31.50 -28.45 11.59
N ASN A 707 30.34 -28.65 10.98
CA ASN A 707 29.73 -29.98 10.88
C ASN A 707 30.65 -30.99 10.15
N ARG A 708 31.46 -30.52 9.20
CA ARG A 708 32.39 -31.36 8.45
C ARG A 708 33.75 -31.58 9.15
N TYR A 709 34.21 -30.62 9.95
CA TYR A 709 35.57 -30.60 10.54
C TYR A 709 35.62 -30.26 12.05
N ASP A 710 34.55 -30.58 12.79
CA ASP A 710 34.20 -30.15 14.16
C ASP A 710 35.35 -30.11 15.19
N SER A 711 36.30 -31.06 15.11
CA SER A 711 37.42 -31.14 16.07
C SER A 711 38.58 -30.16 15.82
N GLN A 712 38.62 -29.46 14.68
CA GLN A 712 39.79 -28.71 14.23
C GLN A 712 39.66 -27.18 14.35
N TYR A 713 38.44 -26.68 14.48
CA TYR A 713 38.13 -25.25 14.41
C TYR A 713 37.31 -24.81 15.62
N LYS A 714 37.37 -23.51 15.94
CA LYS A 714 36.55 -22.89 16.98
C LYS A 714 36.16 -21.47 16.59
N TRP A 715 35.06 -21.01 17.18
CA TRP A 715 34.56 -19.66 17.04
C TRP A 715 35.43 -18.73 17.91
N SER A 716 35.90 -17.63 17.34
CA SER A 716 36.79 -16.67 18.02
C SER A 716 36.15 -15.30 18.27
N GLY A 717 34.82 -15.21 18.12
CA GLY A 717 34.03 -14.00 18.30
C GLY A 717 32.81 -14.01 17.38
N GLN A 718 31.73 -13.38 17.80
CA GLN A 718 30.52 -13.19 17.00
C GLN A 718 30.30 -11.70 16.80
N PHE A 719 30.23 -11.27 15.55
CA PHE A 719 29.77 -9.92 15.21
C PHE A 719 28.27 -10.02 14.98
N THR A 720 27.50 -9.64 15.99
CA THR A 720 26.03 -9.61 15.91
C THR A 720 25.55 -8.45 15.06
N GLU A 721 24.38 -8.61 14.45
CA GLU A 721 23.68 -7.68 13.56
C GLU A 721 23.68 -6.22 14.06
N GLN A 722 23.56 -5.98 15.38
CA GLN A 722 23.59 -4.63 15.98
C GLN A 722 24.95 -3.91 15.86
N MET A 723 26.08 -4.62 15.71
CA MET A 723 27.39 -3.99 15.48
C MET A 723 27.69 -3.80 13.99
N VAL A 724 27.07 -4.60 13.11
CA VAL A 724 27.24 -4.51 11.64
C VAL A 724 26.28 -3.48 11.04
N LEU A 725 25.15 -3.20 11.69
CA LEU A 725 24.20 -2.14 11.30
C LEU A 725 24.50 -0.77 11.91
N ALA A 726 25.35 -0.70 12.95
CA ALA A 726 25.71 0.55 13.63
C ALA A 726 27.04 1.16 13.14
N LEU A 727 27.77 0.44 12.29
CA LEU A 727 28.87 0.91 11.46
C LEU A 727 28.32 1.11 10.04
#